data_AF-A0A538QAT1-F1
#
_entry.id   AF-A0A538QAT1-F1
#
_cell.length_a   1.000
_cell.length_b   1.000
_cell.length_c   1.000
_cell.angle_alpha   90.00
_cell.angle_beta   90.00
_cell.angle_gamma   90.00
#
_symmetry.space_group_name_H-M   'P 1'
#
loop_
_entity.id
_entity.type
_entity.pdbx_description
1 polymer ?
#
loop_
_entity_poly.entity_id
_entity_poly.type
_entity_poly.pdbx_seq_one_letter_code
_entity_poly.pdbx_strand_id
1 'polypeptide(L)'
;MNCPCDETIWPPLLVIPAGLSDLPRQQFVFAELRRAMLDRAKNQPAFAEWRARAKDDYGVMWLELWAYVGELLSLYDKAISDESYVRTAKLRPSLRRLLESLGYVPRPAVAASVELAVIADGKQPVALPIGTGFRSGAFAGHPPQVFELVAPWTIHPNLNRLPVITPSVTTLTGTLDSLLLSPQTASISVDDVLLIELSTAASDVFVRKATAVERIVDDANRRVVKVTLDRTIDAGTGKPVDGVRVRKAGRTVNLKTPERVGDDPPSWGVSLAFVFGLDKYPLYWTLDGQYRSIHANDRVLLTYNGETRWITVGQRVDTKWTLEPESSTDEITIDIQNTDNDVKVPSLTIAAVQSVFSVIKTLDHLDDANRKASSSSPNWLAGVPSEDIAVGIDLHSCGKVLGPALASVLATDRLKIKGAKLPVNSTASTSRLMLRDHEERGVAVDGGVDLANARLTIDAGESWSPGLAVPVEAFGNIVTAVRGETVRGEILGSGDATVEHQAFKLAKKPLTYVTAAGADNAAGVASTLTVWVDGLQWTEAQSFFGHGPGAQIYVVRQDDEGASTVTFGDGVRGARLPTGSGNVVASYRFGAGAASPPAGSITQIAKPVAGLAKVISPVASGGGADAEGADSIRTLAPRSALLLGRAISIEDFEVAALTTPGVITAHADWSWENVRQRPVVKVWVVGGAGVAGTVAERLVAISEPDTPIDCEEATAVSATLTIDLELDPARVATAVLASVQDALLGNDGWLLPANLGIDQPLLRSPLLAFLLSITGVIGVRGIHWNGSPLIGYGVAPGVGSYFDLATTTTVTGS
;
A
#
# COMPACT_ATOMS: atom_id res chain seq x y z
N MET A 1 39.42 -43.29 -46.46
CA MET A 1 38.54 -42.41 -45.67
C MET A 1 39.44 -41.67 -44.70
N ASN A 2 39.88 -40.47 -45.05
CA ASN A 2 40.61 -39.58 -44.14
C ASN A 2 39.86 -38.25 -44.17
N CYS A 3 38.88 -38.07 -43.28
CA CYS A 3 38.48 -36.70 -42.97
C CYS A 3 39.62 -36.07 -42.16
N PRO A 4 40.00 -34.81 -42.41
CA PRO A 4 40.89 -34.07 -41.51
C PRO A 4 40.38 -34.02 -40.06
N CYS A 5 39.08 -34.28 -39.85
CA CYS A 5 38.44 -34.42 -38.55
C CYS A 5 38.70 -35.78 -37.84
N ASP A 6 39.30 -36.76 -38.52
CA ASP A 6 39.69 -38.06 -37.94
C ASP A 6 41.13 -38.05 -37.38
N GLU A 7 41.92 -37.02 -37.69
CA GLU A 7 43.30 -36.89 -37.21
C GLU A 7 43.29 -36.36 -35.77
N THR A 8 43.59 -37.23 -34.81
CA THR A 8 43.64 -36.86 -33.40
C THR A 8 44.93 -36.09 -33.12
N ILE A 9 44.88 -34.76 -33.15
CA ILE A 9 46.02 -33.90 -32.79
C ILE A 9 46.23 -33.97 -31.27
N TRP A 10 47.39 -34.49 -30.85
CA TRP A 10 47.72 -34.66 -29.43
C TRP A 10 49.12 -34.10 -29.09
N PRO A 11 49.26 -33.33 -28.00
CA PRO A 11 48.20 -32.85 -27.11
C PRO A 11 47.27 -31.84 -27.80
N PRO A 12 46.02 -31.68 -27.34
CA PRO A 12 45.11 -30.70 -27.89
C PRO A 12 45.70 -29.28 -27.73
N LEU A 13 45.51 -28.44 -28.76
CA LEU A 13 45.97 -27.06 -28.71
C LEU A 13 45.15 -26.28 -27.68
N LEU A 14 45.83 -25.74 -26.67
CA LEU A 14 45.21 -24.87 -25.68
C LEU A 14 44.97 -23.48 -26.28
N VAL A 15 43.74 -23.20 -26.66
CA VAL A 15 43.29 -21.88 -27.12
C VAL A 15 42.42 -21.25 -26.05
N ILE A 16 42.89 -20.16 -25.45
CA ILE A 16 42.16 -19.43 -24.41
C ILE A 16 41.79 -18.05 -24.98
N PRO A 17 40.59 -17.89 -25.57
CA PRO A 17 40.09 -16.58 -25.98
C PRO A 17 39.82 -15.70 -24.76
N ALA A 18 39.82 -14.38 -24.97
CA ALA A 18 39.49 -13.42 -23.93
C ALA A 18 38.00 -13.48 -23.58
N GLY A 19 37.66 -13.13 -22.33
CA GLY A 19 36.27 -12.95 -21.89
C GLY A 19 35.50 -14.23 -21.57
N LEU A 20 36.18 -15.35 -21.33
CA LEU A 20 35.53 -16.58 -20.89
C LEU A 20 35.09 -16.49 -19.41
N SER A 21 33.96 -17.14 -19.09
CA SER A 21 33.47 -17.35 -17.72
C SER A 21 33.99 -18.64 -17.09
N ASP A 22 34.69 -19.46 -17.86
CA ASP A 22 35.25 -20.75 -17.46
C ASP A 22 36.46 -21.05 -18.37
N LEU A 23 37.63 -21.39 -17.80
CA LEU A 23 38.82 -21.63 -18.61
C LEU A 23 38.82 -23.06 -19.17
N PRO A 24 39.13 -23.26 -20.47
CA PRO A 24 39.24 -24.57 -21.10
C PRO A 24 40.60 -25.23 -20.76
N ARG A 25 40.91 -25.30 -19.46
CA ARG A 25 42.17 -25.79 -18.91
C ARG A 25 42.14 -27.28 -18.58
N GLN A 26 40.95 -27.88 -18.53
CA GLN A 26 40.81 -29.33 -18.54
C GLN A 26 41.00 -29.80 -19.99
N GLN A 27 42.26 -30.00 -20.37
CA GLN A 27 42.65 -30.27 -21.76
C GLN A 27 42.17 -31.62 -22.28
N PHE A 28 41.86 -32.56 -21.39
CA PHE A 28 41.50 -33.92 -21.77
C PHE A 28 40.78 -34.65 -20.63
N VAL A 29 39.98 -35.64 -21.01
CA VAL A 29 39.33 -36.60 -20.12
C VAL A 29 39.94 -37.99 -20.29
N PHE A 30 39.65 -38.91 -19.37
CA PHE A 30 40.19 -40.28 -19.34
C PHE A 30 40.13 -40.97 -20.71
N ALA A 31 38.97 -40.93 -21.38
CA ALA A 31 38.77 -41.62 -22.65
C ALA A 31 39.72 -41.13 -23.76
N GLU A 32 39.96 -39.81 -23.81
CA GLU A 32 40.81 -39.17 -24.81
C GLU A 32 42.28 -39.45 -24.53
N LEU A 33 42.73 -39.27 -23.28
CA LEU A 33 44.10 -39.54 -22.88
C LEU A 33 44.44 -41.04 -23.03
N ARG A 34 43.52 -41.93 -22.65
CA ARG A 34 43.67 -43.38 -22.85
C ARG A 34 43.82 -43.73 -24.33
N ARG A 35 42.97 -43.15 -25.20
CA ARG A 35 43.05 -43.36 -26.65
C ARG A 35 44.38 -42.85 -27.20
N ALA A 36 44.82 -41.67 -26.80
CA ALA A 36 46.09 -41.08 -27.23
C ALA A 36 47.30 -41.93 -26.77
N MET A 37 47.30 -42.43 -25.54
CA MET A 37 48.34 -43.31 -25.03
C MET A 37 48.41 -44.65 -25.77
N LEU A 38 47.25 -45.28 -26.03
CA LEU A 38 47.18 -46.53 -26.80
C LEU A 38 47.61 -46.32 -28.25
N ASP A 39 47.25 -45.18 -28.86
CA ASP A 39 47.67 -44.88 -30.23
C ASP A 39 49.17 -44.63 -30.33
N ARG A 40 49.74 -43.85 -29.38
CA ARG A 40 51.18 -43.64 -29.29
C ARG A 40 51.93 -44.94 -29.03
N ALA A 41 51.40 -45.85 -28.22
CA ALA A 41 52.03 -47.14 -27.93
C ALA A 41 52.25 -47.99 -29.19
N LYS A 42 51.34 -47.94 -30.19
CA LYS A 42 51.51 -48.66 -31.48
C LYS A 42 52.79 -48.29 -32.22
N ASN A 43 53.23 -47.05 -32.06
CA ASN A 43 54.37 -46.47 -32.77
C ASN A 43 55.68 -46.54 -31.98
N GLN A 44 55.67 -47.17 -30.80
CA GLN A 44 56.85 -47.32 -29.96
C GLN A 44 57.47 -48.71 -30.12
N PRO A 45 58.75 -48.82 -30.52
CA PRO A 45 59.41 -50.12 -30.73
C PRO A 45 59.36 -51.04 -29.51
N ALA A 46 59.42 -50.46 -28.29
CA ALA A 46 59.34 -51.21 -27.04
C ALA A 46 58.01 -51.97 -26.84
N PHE A 47 56.94 -51.58 -27.55
CA PHE A 47 55.62 -52.19 -27.46
C PHE A 47 55.26 -53.00 -28.72
N ALA A 48 56.21 -53.29 -29.61
CA ALA A 48 55.94 -53.94 -30.91
C ALA A 48 55.29 -55.34 -30.79
N GLU A 49 55.52 -56.05 -29.68
CA GLU A 49 54.91 -57.36 -29.40
C GLU A 49 53.62 -57.28 -28.58
N TRP A 50 53.33 -56.15 -27.95
CA TRP A 50 52.13 -55.97 -27.14
C TRP A 50 50.90 -55.80 -28.04
N ARG A 51 49.79 -56.47 -27.69
CA ARG A 51 48.57 -56.50 -28.53
C ARG A 51 47.34 -55.88 -27.85
N ALA A 52 47.38 -55.64 -26.53
CA ALA A 52 46.29 -55.01 -25.76
C ALA A 52 44.89 -55.66 -25.99
N ARG A 53 44.83 -57.00 -26.08
CA ARG A 53 43.57 -57.73 -26.40
C ARG A 53 43.00 -58.52 -25.23
N ALA A 54 43.77 -58.75 -24.17
CA ALA A 54 43.32 -59.52 -23.02
C ALA A 54 42.43 -58.66 -22.12
N LYS A 55 41.41 -59.26 -21.52
CA LYS A 55 40.49 -58.56 -20.61
C LYS A 55 41.18 -58.15 -19.29
N ASP A 56 42.30 -58.80 -18.98
CA ASP A 56 43.16 -58.66 -17.81
C ASP A 56 44.57 -58.16 -18.19
N ASP A 57 44.68 -57.37 -19.25
CA ASP A 57 45.96 -56.84 -19.72
C ASP A 57 46.52 -55.78 -18.75
N TYR A 58 47.56 -56.15 -18.00
CA TYR A 58 48.24 -55.24 -17.07
C TYR A 58 48.80 -53.97 -17.74
N GLY A 59 49.21 -54.03 -19.00
CA GLY A 59 49.66 -52.86 -19.75
C GLY A 59 48.52 -51.89 -19.99
N VAL A 60 47.33 -52.40 -20.31
CA VAL A 60 46.12 -51.56 -20.48
C VAL A 60 45.72 -50.97 -19.13
N MET A 61 45.72 -51.77 -18.06
CA MET A 61 45.43 -51.30 -16.71
C MET A 61 46.38 -50.17 -16.28
N TRP A 62 47.68 -50.29 -16.56
CA TRP A 62 48.66 -49.24 -16.26
C TRP A 62 48.43 -47.96 -17.07
N LEU A 63 48.08 -48.07 -18.36
CA LEU A 63 47.71 -46.90 -19.16
C LEU A 63 46.43 -46.25 -18.67
N GLU A 64 45.43 -47.04 -18.26
CA GLU A 64 44.19 -46.55 -17.68
C GLU A 64 44.43 -45.85 -16.34
N LEU A 65 45.30 -46.39 -15.49
CA LEU A 65 45.72 -45.73 -14.25
C LEU A 65 46.33 -44.35 -14.54
N TRP A 66 47.25 -44.27 -15.51
CA TRP A 66 47.84 -42.99 -15.90
C TRP A 66 46.85 -42.06 -16.60
N ALA A 67 45.90 -42.58 -17.37
CA ALA A 67 44.84 -41.79 -17.95
C ALA A 67 43.93 -41.17 -16.88
N TYR A 68 43.64 -41.92 -15.81
CA TYR A 68 42.87 -41.43 -14.67
C TYR A 68 43.64 -40.35 -13.89
N VAL A 69 44.92 -40.59 -13.58
CA VAL A 69 45.79 -39.58 -12.95
C VAL A 69 45.88 -38.31 -13.82
N GLY A 70 46.01 -38.48 -15.14
CA GLY A 70 46.05 -37.36 -16.07
C GLY A 70 44.77 -36.54 -16.06
N GLU A 71 43.59 -37.18 -16.12
CA GLU A 71 42.32 -36.46 -16.01
C GLU A 71 42.21 -35.69 -14.69
N LEU A 72 42.57 -36.30 -13.56
CA LEU A 72 42.56 -35.63 -12.27
C LEU A 72 43.49 -34.40 -12.26
N LEU A 73 44.71 -34.52 -12.79
CA LEU A 73 45.64 -33.39 -12.87
C LEU A 73 45.10 -32.27 -13.78
N SER A 74 44.49 -32.64 -14.90
CA SER A 74 43.84 -31.71 -15.86
C SER A 74 42.64 -30.98 -15.22
N LEU A 75 41.85 -31.69 -14.41
CA LEU A 75 40.75 -31.13 -13.63
C LEU A 75 41.27 -30.15 -12.56
N TYR A 76 42.31 -30.50 -11.80
CA TYR A 76 42.90 -29.61 -10.80
C TYR A 76 43.57 -28.39 -11.42
N ASP A 77 44.27 -28.57 -12.55
CA ASP A 77 44.87 -27.46 -13.30
C ASP A 77 43.80 -26.45 -13.72
N LYS A 78 42.65 -26.95 -14.21
CA LYS A 78 41.48 -26.11 -14.46
C LYS A 78 40.99 -25.39 -13.21
N ALA A 79 40.68 -26.14 -12.15
CA ALA A 79 40.12 -25.57 -10.92
C ALA A 79 41.02 -24.49 -10.32
N ILE A 80 42.34 -24.71 -10.27
CA ILE A 80 43.32 -23.73 -9.76
C ILE A 80 43.41 -22.51 -10.68
N SER A 81 43.35 -22.72 -11.99
CA SER A 81 43.45 -21.61 -12.96
C SER A 81 42.22 -20.72 -12.94
N ASP A 82 41.03 -21.31 -12.79
CA ASP A 82 39.79 -20.54 -12.67
C ASP A 82 39.88 -19.59 -11.46
N GLU A 83 40.48 -20.01 -10.35
CA GLU A 83 40.68 -19.17 -9.15
C GLU A 83 41.70 -18.02 -9.32
N SER A 84 42.41 -17.96 -10.44
CA SER A 84 43.46 -16.95 -10.69
C SER A 84 42.95 -15.68 -11.40
N TYR A 85 41.70 -15.66 -11.87
CA TYR A 85 41.11 -14.52 -12.55
C TYR A 85 39.76 -14.12 -11.95
N VAL A 86 39.50 -12.82 -11.83
CA VAL A 86 38.26 -12.29 -11.23
C VAL A 86 37.01 -12.87 -11.89
N ARG A 87 36.99 -13.00 -13.22
CA ARG A 87 35.81 -13.48 -13.96
C ARG A 87 35.50 -14.97 -13.75
N THR A 88 36.52 -15.79 -13.49
CA THR A 88 36.38 -17.26 -13.43
C THR A 88 36.44 -17.82 -12.01
N ALA A 89 37.00 -17.08 -11.06
CA ALA A 89 37.15 -17.54 -9.69
C ALA A 89 35.78 -17.83 -9.06
N LYS A 90 35.67 -18.95 -8.35
CA LYS A 90 34.43 -19.41 -7.71
C LYS A 90 34.51 -19.23 -6.20
N LEU A 91 35.70 -19.28 -5.61
CA LEU A 91 35.88 -19.06 -4.17
C LEU A 91 35.96 -17.56 -3.85
N ARG A 92 35.09 -17.11 -2.95
CA ARG A 92 35.08 -15.73 -2.44
C ARG A 92 36.42 -15.29 -1.83
N PRO A 93 37.15 -16.15 -1.09
CA PRO A 93 38.50 -15.80 -0.62
C PRO A 93 39.49 -15.49 -1.76
N SER A 94 39.43 -16.21 -2.88
CA SER A 94 40.30 -15.95 -4.05
C SER A 94 39.94 -14.61 -4.69
N LEU A 95 38.64 -14.36 -4.90
CA LEU A 95 38.15 -13.08 -5.42
C LEU A 95 38.63 -11.91 -4.58
N ARG A 96 38.46 -11.98 -3.26
CA ARG A 96 38.90 -10.93 -2.34
C ARG A 96 40.40 -10.66 -2.46
N ARG A 97 41.24 -11.70 -2.48
CA ARG A 97 42.70 -11.54 -2.65
C ARG A 97 43.08 -10.92 -3.99
N LEU A 98 42.41 -11.30 -5.07
CA LEU A 98 42.63 -10.70 -6.39
C LEU A 98 42.21 -9.21 -6.42
N LEU A 99 41.19 -8.85 -5.65
CA LEU A 99 40.64 -7.50 -5.61
C LEU A 99 41.33 -6.60 -4.56
N GLU A 100 42.02 -7.16 -3.58
CA GLU A 100 42.82 -6.42 -2.60
C GLU A 100 43.84 -5.49 -3.30
N SER A 101 44.47 -5.93 -4.40
CA SER A 101 45.39 -5.09 -5.17
C SER A 101 44.71 -3.94 -5.90
N LEU A 102 43.42 -4.07 -6.22
CA LEU A 102 42.62 -3.00 -6.81
C LEU A 102 42.08 -2.02 -5.75
N GLY A 103 42.24 -2.34 -4.46
CA GLY A 103 41.67 -1.55 -3.36
C GLY A 103 40.15 -1.64 -3.29
N TYR A 104 39.53 -2.57 -4.01
CA TYR A 104 38.08 -2.73 -4.01
C TYR A 104 37.61 -3.35 -2.69
N VAL A 105 36.64 -2.69 -2.07
CA VAL A 105 36.02 -3.12 -0.82
C VAL A 105 34.59 -3.54 -1.12
N PRO A 106 34.26 -4.84 -1.02
CA PRO A 106 32.89 -5.31 -1.24
C PRO A 106 31.91 -4.60 -0.33
N ARG A 107 30.70 -4.34 -0.83
CA ARG A 107 29.66 -3.69 -0.03
C ARG A 107 29.32 -4.55 1.20
N PRO A 108 29.33 -3.98 2.42
CA PRO A 108 29.00 -4.73 3.63
C PRO A 108 27.49 -4.98 3.73
N ALA A 109 27.11 -5.85 4.69
CA ALA A 109 25.70 -6.02 5.04
C ALA A 109 25.18 -4.76 5.76
N VAL A 110 24.05 -4.24 5.29
CA VAL A 110 23.41 -3.03 5.83
C VAL A 110 22.17 -3.42 6.63
N ALA A 111 21.96 -2.75 7.76
CA ALA A 111 20.82 -2.99 8.63
C ALA A 111 19.53 -2.43 8.03
N ALA A 112 18.46 -3.21 8.15
CA ALA A 112 17.10 -2.74 7.91
C ALA A 112 16.67 -1.73 8.98
N SER A 113 15.78 -0.81 8.62
CA SER A 113 15.08 0.08 9.53
C SER A 113 13.58 -0.23 9.52
N VAL A 114 12.91 0.14 10.60
CA VAL A 114 11.46 0.00 10.74
C VAL A 114 10.88 1.16 11.54
N GLU A 115 9.74 1.65 11.08
CA GLU A 115 8.90 2.55 11.87
C GLU A 115 7.93 1.72 12.71
N LEU A 116 7.87 2.02 14.01
CA LEU A 116 7.05 1.30 14.98
C LEU A 116 6.14 2.29 15.71
N ALA A 117 4.88 1.92 15.88
CA ALA A 117 3.98 2.58 16.80
C ALA A 117 4.17 2.00 18.21
N VAL A 118 4.44 2.85 19.19
CA VAL A 118 4.68 2.45 20.58
C VAL A 118 3.65 3.05 21.54
N ILE A 119 3.25 2.27 22.54
CA ILE A 119 2.20 2.63 23.49
C ILE A 119 2.85 2.98 24.82
N ALA A 120 2.69 4.23 25.24
CA ALA A 120 3.10 4.71 26.55
C ALA A 120 2.07 4.30 27.62
N ASP A 121 2.51 3.96 28.82
CA ASP A 121 1.64 3.77 29.97
C ASP A 121 1.52 5.06 30.80
N GLY A 122 0.51 5.13 31.66
CA GLY A 122 0.28 6.24 32.58
C GLY A 122 -0.25 7.51 31.91
N LYS A 123 0.07 8.67 32.50
CA LYS A 123 -0.47 9.99 32.10
C LYS A 123 0.61 11.01 31.72
N GLN A 124 1.88 10.69 31.92
CA GLN A 124 3.01 11.58 31.69
C GLN A 124 3.81 11.11 30.48
N PRO A 125 4.54 12.00 29.79
CA PRO A 125 5.49 11.60 28.75
C PRO A 125 6.54 10.61 29.28
N VAL A 126 6.92 9.64 28.46
CA VAL A 126 7.90 8.60 28.80
C VAL A 126 9.11 8.75 27.89
N ALA A 127 10.31 8.80 28.46
CA ALA A 127 11.55 8.85 27.71
C ALA A 127 12.05 7.43 27.41
N LEU A 128 12.31 7.17 26.13
CA LEU A 128 12.92 5.95 25.63
C LEU A 128 14.41 6.23 25.34
N PRO A 129 15.34 5.57 26.05
CA PRO A 129 16.77 5.75 25.80
C PRO A 129 17.22 5.06 24.50
N ILE A 130 18.36 5.50 23.97
CA ILE A 130 19.08 4.80 22.90
C ILE A 130 19.36 3.34 23.31
N GLY A 131 19.20 2.40 22.38
CA GLY A 131 19.31 0.96 22.64
C GLY A 131 18.04 0.33 23.21
N THR A 132 16.93 1.07 23.30
CA THR A 132 15.62 0.43 23.55
C THR A 132 15.33 -0.53 22.40
N GLY A 133 15.23 -1.83 22.73
CA GLY A 133 15.17 -2.91 21.75
C GLY A 133 13.75 -3.44 21.53
N PHE A 134 13.45 -3.85 20.29
CA PHE A 134 12.23 -4.50 19.85
C PHE A 134 12.60 -5.78 19.10
N ARG A 135 11.80 -6.83 19.26
CA ARG A 135 12.09 -8.16 18.73
C ARG A 135 10.94 -8.69 17.88
N SER A 136 11.31 -9.27 16.73
CA SER A 136 10.38 -9.97 15.84
C SER A 136 10.15 -11.42 16.29
N GLY A 137 9.06 -12.03 15.80
CA GLY A 137 8.99 -13.49 15.70
C GLY A 137 10.00 -14.05 14.68
N ALA A 138 10.10 -15.38 14.60
CA ALA A 138 10.76 -16.04 13.47
C ALA A 138 9.90 -15.89 12.20
N PHE A 139 10.52 -15.74 11.04
CA PHE A 139 9.82 -15.54 9.76
C PHE A 139 10.67 -16.06 8.60
N ALA A 140 10.05 -16.61 7.56
CA ALA A 140 10.72 -17.03 6.31
C ALA A 140 12.06 -17.79 6.51
N GLY A 141 12.13 -18.68 7.50
CA GLY A 141 13.37 -19.43 7.82
C GLY A 141 14.44 -18.64 8.58
N HIS A 142 14.26 -17.32 8.78
CA HIS A 142 15.14 -16.50 9.59
C HIS A 142 14.80 -16.57 11.09
N PRO A 143 15.81 -16.57 11.96
CA PRO A 143 15.58 -16.47 13.40
C PRO A 143 14.98 -15.09 13.75
N PRO A 144 14.41 -14.94 14.96
CA PRO A 144 13.99 -13.64 15.49
C PRO A 144 15.06 -12.57 15.34
N GLN A 145 14.68 -11.40 14.81
CA GLN A 145 15.57 -10.26 14.63
C GLN A 145 15.31 -9.22 15.73
N VAL A 146 16.36 -8.48 16.10
CA VAL A 146 16.30 -7.39 17.09
C VAL A 146 16.57 -6.06 16.41
N PHE A 147 15.77 -5.06 16.76
CA PHE A 147 15.88 -3.68 16.32
C PHE A 147 16.05 -2.79 17.53
N GLU A 148 16.95 -1.81 17.48
CA GLU A 148 17.20 -0.87 18.57
C GLU A 148 17.00 0.57 18.11
N LEU A 149 16.52 1.42 19.02
CA LEU A 149 16.52 2.86 18.82
C LEU A 149 17.96 3.39 18.72
N VAL A 150 18.23 4.19 17.69
CA VAL A 150 19.53 4.83 17.44
C VAL A 150 19.61 6.26 17.98
N ALA A 151 18.47 6.83 18.38
CA ALA A 151 18.37 8.11 19.06
C ALA A 151 17.37 7.99 20.23
N PRO A 152 17.55 8.77 21.31
CA PRO A 152 16.54 8.83 22.36
C PRO A 152 15.24 9.42 21.82
N TRP A 153 14.10 8.99 22.36
CA TRP A 153 12.78 9.46 21.93
C TRP A 153 11.85 9.69 23.12
N THR A 154 10.85 10.55 22.98
CA THR A 154 9.82 10.76 24.01
C THR A 154 8.45 10.40 23.47
N ILE A 155 7.71 9.54 24.19
CA ILE A 155 6.38 9.08 23.80
C ILE A 155 5.32 9.65 24.75
N HIS A 156 4.12 9.93 24.22
CA HIS A 156 3.05 10.59 24.95
C HIS A 156 1.79 9.70 25.02
N PRO A 157 1.22 9.43 26.21
CA PRO A 157 0.00 8.62 26.32
C PRO A 157 -1.19 9.14 25.49
N ASN A 158 -1.28 10.45 25.26
CA ASN A 158 -2.33 11.08 24.46
C ASN A 158 -2.22 10.80 22.94
N LEU A 159 -1.10 10.24 22.47
CA LEU A 159 -0.84 9.88 21.07
C LEU A 159 -0.83 8.36 20.84
N ASN A 160 -1.23 7.57 21.85
CA ASN A 160 -1.17 6.11 21.80
C ASN A 160 -2.09 5.48 20.75
N ARG A 161 -3.40 5.78 20.81
CA ARG A 161 -4.41 5.19 19.93
C ARG A 161 -5.50 6.23 19.68
N LEU A 162 -5.64 6.61 18.42
CA LEU A 162 -6.54 7.66 17.99
C LEU A 162 -7.55 7.03 17.00
N PRO A 163 -8.72 6.57 17.47
CA PRO A 163 -9.72 5.98 16.59
C PRO A 163 -10.19 7.01 15.55
N VAL A 164 -10.00 6.70 14.28
CA VAL A 164 -10.41 7.58 13.18
C VAL A 164 -11.90 7.43 12.97
N ILE A 165 -12.60 8.56 12.92
CA ILE A 165 -14.02 8.60 12.57
C ILE A 165 -14.11 8.36 11.06
N THR A 166 -14.75 7.26 10.68
CA THR A 166 -14.96 6.91 9.28
C THR A 166 -15.64 8.06 8.52
N PRO A 167 -15.02 8.57 7.44
CA PRO A 167 -15.64 9.53 6.55
C PRO A 167 -16.94 8.97 5.96
N SER A 168 -17.83 9.85 5.53
CA SER A 168 -19.12 9.46 4.95
C SER A 168 -19.28 10.12 3.60
N VAL A 169 -20.07 9.49 2.74
CA VAL A 169 -20.50 10.09 1.49
C VAL A 169 -21.16 11.44 1.77
N THR A 170 -20.69 12.49 1.09
CA THR A 170 -21.21 13.86 1.26
C THR A 170 -22.28 14.22 0.25
N THR A 171 -22.42 13.43 -0.82
CA THR A 171 -23.39 13.62 -1.90
C THR A 171 -24.13 12.33 -2.22
N LEU A 172 -25.46 12.35 -2.14
CA LEU A 172 -26.32 11.25 -2.58
C LEU A 172 -26.41 11.23 -4.11
N THR A 173 -26.32 10.06 -4.71
CA THR A 173 -26.38 9.87 -6.17
C THR A 173 -27.26 8.68 -6.52
N GLY A 174 -27.88 8.72 -7.70
CA GLY A 174 -28.69 7.63 -8.22
C GLY A 174 -29.98 7.38 -7.44
N THR A 175 -30.51 6.16 -7.60
CA THR A 175 -31.80 5.76 -7.07
C THR A 175 -31.66 5.15 -5.67
N LEU A 176 -32.37 5.69 -4.67
CA LEU A 176 -32.31 5.27 -3.28
C LEU A 176 -33.63 4.64 -2.84
N ASP A 177 -33.59 3.47 -2.22
CA ASP A 177 -34.75 2.81 -1.59
C ASP A 177 -34.85 3.07 -0.09
N SER A 178 -33.81 3.67 0.51
CA SER A 178 -33.68 3.88 1.93
C SER A 178 -32.83 5.10 2.26
N LEU A 179 -33.04 5.65 3.45
CA LEU A 179 -32.26 6.76 4.01
C LEU A 179 -31.66 6.37 5.36
N LEU A 180 -30.43 6.82 5.61
CA LEU A 180 -29.78 6.68 6.90
C LEU A 180 -29.95 7.98 7.69
N LEU A 181 -30.44 7.89 8.92
CA LEU A 181 -30.67 9.02 9.81
C LEU A 181 -29.84 8.94 11.07
N SER A 182 -29.50 10.10 11.62
CA SER A 182 -28.83 10.25 12.90
C SER A 182 -29.74 9.77 14.05
N PRO A 183 -29.30 8.80 14.88
CA PRO A 183 -30.13 8.24 15.96
C PRO A 183 -30.65 9.25 16.97
N GLN A 184 -29.92 10.35 17.19
CA GLN A 184 -30.30 11.38 18.15
C GLN A 184 -31.47 12.23 17.68
N THR A 185 -31.72 12.28 16.37
CA THR A 185 -32.74 13.14 15.76
C THR A 185 -33.86 12.36 15.07
N ALA A 186 -33.69 11.06 14.87
CA ALA A 186 -34.64 10.23 14.17
C ALA A 186 -35.92 10.02 15.01
N SER A 187 -37.02 10.60 14.55
CA SER A 187 -38.35 10.53 15.17
C SER A 187 -39.40 9.99 14.18
N ILE A 188 -39.08 8.87 13.53
CA ILE A 188 -39.91 8.23 12.49
C ILE A 188 -40.36 6.84 12.97
N SER A 189 -41.62 6.52 12.71
CA SER A 189 -42.22 5.19 12.92
C SER A 189 -42.53 4.51 11.59
N VAL A 190 -42.72 3.19 11.62
CA VAL A 190 -43.29 2.47 10.48
C VAL A 190 -44.66 3.07 10.15
N ASP A 191 -44.96 3.15 8.86
CA ASP A 191 -46.14 3.77 8.26
C ASP A 191 -46.21 5.31 8.27
N ASP A 192 -45.24 6.01 8.87
CA ASP A 192 -45.17 7.47 8.77
C ASP A 192 -45.01 7.92 7.30
N VAL A 193 -45.76 8.97 6.92
CA VAL A 193 -45.61 9.64 5.62
C VAL A 193 -44.58 10.75 5.73
N LEU A 194 -43.58 10.70 4.87
CA LEU A 194 -42.40 11.56 4.87
C LEU A 194 -42.39 12.44 3.62
N LEU A 195 -42.16 13.74 3.82
CA LEU A 195 -41.73 14.66 2.77
C LEU A 195 -40.19 14.70 2.78
N ILE A 196 -39.57 14.24 1.69
CA ILE A 196 -38.13 14.18 1.49
C ILE A 196 -37.77 15.24 0.44
N GLU A 197 -37.05 16.28 0.85
CA GLU A 197 -36.60 17.36 -0.01
C GLU A 197 -35.09 17.18 -0.23
N LEU A 198 -34.67 16.78 -1.44
CA LEU A 198 -33.25 16.68 -1.78
C LEU A 198 -32.64 18.03 -2.18
N SER A 199 -33.47 18.96 -2.66
CA SER A 199 -33.13 20.36 -2.91
C SER A 199 -34.39 21.24 -2.82
N THR A 200 -34.26 22.53 -3.11
CA THR A 200 -35.40 23.47 -3.16
C THR A 200 -36.24 23.34 -4.44
N ALA A 201 -35.77 22.60 -5.45
CA ALA A 201 -36.50 22.41 -6.71
C ALA A 201 -37.67 21.43 -6.52
N ALA A 202 -38.84 21.75 -7.09
CA ALA A 202 -40.03 20.90 -6.97
C ALA A 202 -39.83 19.47 -7.50
N SER A 203 -38.95 19.27 -8.49
CA SER A 203 -38.60 17.94 -9.03
C SER A 203 -37.80 17.07 -8.05
N ASP A 204 -37.22 17.66 -7.01
CA ASP A 204 -36.38 16.99 -6.01
C ASP A 204 -37.13 16.76 -4.67
N VAL A 205 -38.45 16.94 -4.67
CA VAL A 205 -39.31 16.78 -3.49
C VAL A 205 -40.21 15.56 -3.65
N PHE A 206 -40.02 14.59 -2.77
CA PHE A 206 -40.68 13.30 -2.81
C PHE A 206 -41.55 13.09 -1.58
N VAL A 207 -42.71 12.47 -1.77
CA VAL A 207 -43.51 11.91 -0.67
C VAL A 207 -43.33 10.40 -0.65
N ARG A 208 -42.90 9.87 0.49
CA ARG A 208 -42.64 8.43 0.68
C ARG A 208 -43.20 7.97 2.01
N LYS A 209 -43.60 6.71 2.08
CA LYS A 209 -44.06 6.06 3.31
C LYS A 209 -42.92 5.21 3.87
N ALA A 210 -42.67 5.29 5.16
CA ALA A 210 -41.67 4.45 5.83
C ALA A 210 -42.21 3.03 5.98
N THR A 211 -41.65 2.05 5.27
CA THR A 211 -42.06 0.64 5.33
C THR A 211 -41.31 -0.14 6.40
N ALA A 212 -40.09 0.28 6.74
CA ALA A 212 -39.31 -0.25 7.85
C ALA A 212 -38.46 0.85 8.48
N VAL A 213 -38.28 0.78 9.81
CA VAL A 213 -37.42 1.68 10.57
C VAL A 213 -36.56 0.85 11.52
N GLU A 214 -35.29 0.68 11.18
CA GLU A 214 -34.38 -0.23 11.87
C GLU A 214 -33.23 0.55 12.50
N ARG A 215 -32.93 0.27 13.78
CA ARG A 215 -31.73 0.77 14.44
C ARG A 215 -30.61 -0.23 14.20
N ILE A 216 -29.71 0.10 13.28
CA ILE A 216 -28.62 -0.77 12.87
C ILE A 216 -27.27 -0.19 13.27
N VAL A 217 -26.26 -1.06 13.24
CA VAL A 217 -24.85 -0.67 13.23
C VAL A 217 -24.38 -0.88 11.80
N ASP A 218 -23.93 0.18 11.14
CA ASP A 218 -23.41 0.08 9.76
C ASP A 218 -22.03 -0.60 9.72
N ASP A 219 -21.53 -0.87 8.52
CA ASP A 219 -20.25 -1.55 8.31
C ASP A 219 -19.05 -0.77 8.90
N ALA A 220 -19.21 0.53 9.15
CA ALA A 220 -18.24 1.37 9.84
C ALA A 220 -18.44 1.41 11.37
N ASN A 221 -19.22 0.48 11.92
CA ASN A 221 -19.58 0.38 13.33
C ASN A 221 -20.27 1.64 13.89
N ARG A 222 -20.99 2.38 13.05
CA ARG A 222 -21.77 3.56 13.45
C ARG A 222 -23.21 3.17 13.70
N ARG A 223 -23.75 3.60 14.83
CA ARG A 223 -25.19 3.47 15.11
C ARG A 223 -25.94 4.44 14.22
N VAL A 224 -26.84 3.93 13.39
CA VAL A 224 -27.70 4.71 12.48
C VAL A 224 -29.13 4.18 12.51
N VAL A 225 -30.08 4.99 12.06
CA VAL A 225 -31.46 4.55 11.83
C VAL A 225 -31.69 4.43 10.33
N LYS A 226 -31.87 3.22 9.83
CA LYS A 226 -32.20 2.96 8.44
C LYS A 226 -33.71 3.03 8.27
N VAL A 227 -34.17 3.89 7.37
CA VAL A 227 -35.58 4.04 7.00
C VAL A 227 -35.75 3.55 5.58
N THR A 228 -36.46 2.44 5.40
CA THR A 228 -36.80 1.91 4.07
C THR A 228 -38.08 2.59 3.56
N LEU A 229 -38.06 2.97 2.30
CA LEU A 229 -39.13 3.71 1.63
C LEU A 229 -40.04 2.75 0.85
N ASP A 230 -41.32 3.10 0.70
CA ASP A 230 -42.28 2.37 -0.14
C ASP A 230 -41.86 2.33 -1.61
N ARG A 231 -41.18 3.38 -2.06
CA ARG A 231 -40.70 3.57 -3.43
C ARG A 231 -39.37 4.30 -3.43
N THR A 232 -38.59 4.08 -4.48
CA THR A 232 -37.29 4.73 -4.61
C THR A 232 -37.40 6.24 -4.86
N ILE A 233 -36.37 6.99 -4.47
CA ILE A 233 -36.16 8.41 -4.80
C ILE A 233 -34.94 8.54 -5.70
N ASP A 234 -34.97 9.44 -6.67
CA ASP A 234 -33.83 9.66 -7.57
C ASP A 234 -33.06 10.92 -7.14
N ALA A 235 -31.81 10.73 -6.72
CA ALA A 235 -30.88 11.81 -6.39
C ALA A 235 -30.07 12.29 -7.61
N GLY A 236 -30.23 11.68 -8.78
CA GLY A 236 -29.54 12.07 -10.01
C GLY A 236 -28.02 12.01 -9.87
N THR A 237 -27.33 13.01 -10.42
CA THR A 237 -25.86 13.07 -10.47
C THR A 237 -25.18 13.57 -9.19
N GLY A 238 -25.94 13.95 -8.15
CA GLY A 238 -25.38 14.37 -6.86
C GLY A 238 -26.22 15.41 -6.10
N LYS A 239 -26.67 15.07 -4.89
CA LYS A 239 -27.35 16.00 -3.96
C LYS A 239 -26.60 16.04 -2.62
N PRO A 240 -26.25 17.21 -2.07
CA PRO A 240 -25.50 17.29 -0.82
C PRO A 240 -26.34 16.75 0.34
N VAL A 241 -25.79 15.79 1.09
CA VAL A 241 -26.47 15.14 2.23
C VAL A 241 -26.95 16.15 3.27
N ASP A 242 -26.11 17.14 3.61
CA ASP A 242 -26.46 18.19 4.58
C ASP A 242 -27.59 19.12 4.09
N GLY A 243 -27.90 19.12 2.79
CA GLY A 243 -29.02 19.83 2.19
C GLY A 243 -30.35 19.08 2.28
N VAL A 244 -30.33 17.76 2.51
CA VAL A 244 -31.53 16.93 2.51
C VAL A 244 -32.38 17.22 3.75
N ARG A 245 -33.69 17.35 3.57
CA ARG A 245 -34.66 17.51 4.66
C ARG A 245 -35.67 16.38 4.62
N VAL A 246 -35.88 15.73 5.75
CA VAL A 246 -36.94 14.74 5.95
C VAL A 246 -37.91 15.31 6.98
N ARG A 247 -39.16 15.46 6.57
CA ARG A 247 -40.22 16.09 7.38
C ARG A 247 -41.45 15.21 7.42
N LYS A 248 -42.24 15.34 8.48
CA LYS A 248 -43.57 14.72 8.59
C LYS A 248 -44.59 15.71 9.14
N ALA A 249 -45.87 15.45 8.91
CA ALA A 249 -46.96 16.30 9.40
C ALA A 249 -46.95 16.34 10.93
N GLY A 250 -47.06 17.55 11.49
CA GLY A 250 -47.25 17.74 12.93
C GLY A 250 -48.68 17.40 13.37
N ARG A 251 -49.65 17.61 12.46
CA ARG A 251 -51.05 17.21 12.64
C ARG A 251 -51.74 17.01 11.30
N THR A 252 -52.85 16.29 11.34
CA THR A 252 -53.75 16.09 10.20
C THR A 252 -55.07 16.79 10.49
N VAL A 253 -55.58 17.53 9.52
CA VAL A 253 -56.85 18.27 9.58
C VAL A 253 -57.70 17.85 8.39
N ASN A 254 -59.02 18.03 8.44
CA ASN A 254 -59.90 17.69 7.33
C ASN A 254 -60.26 18.92 6.52
N LEU A 255 -60.76 18.72 5.31
CA LEU A 255 -61.41 19.78 4.56
C LEU A 255 -62.85 19.96 5.02
N LYS A 256 -63.35 21.18 4.88
CA LYS A 256 -64.75 21.51 5.14
C LYS A 256 -65.40 22.02 3.87
N THR A 257 -66.37 21.27 3.35
CA THR A 257 -67.28 21.79 2.32
C THR A 257 -68.39 22.59 3.00
N PRO A 258 -68.68 23.82 2.53
CA PRO A 258 -69.88 24.52 2.95
C PRO A 258 -71.11 23.82 2.37
N GLU A 259 -72.06 23.46 3.21
CA GLU A 259 -73.40 23.08 2.78
C GLU A 259 -74.13 24.37 2.37
N ARG A 260 -74.56 24.46 1.11
CA ARG A 260 -75.09 25.69 0.50
C ARG A 260 -76.61 25.70 0.56
N VAL A 261 -77.19 26.82 0.97
CA VAL A 261 -78.61 27.15 0.77
C VAL A 261 -78.66 28.42 -0.10
N GLY A 262 -79.09 28.32 -1.37
CA GLY A 262 -79.34 29.46 -2.27
C GLY A 262 -78.50 29.54 -3.56
N ASP A 263 -79.07 30.11 -4.63
CA ASP A 263 -78.65 29.93 -6.04
C ASP A 263 -77.51 30.81 -6.58
N ASP A 264 -76.97 31.82 -5.88
CA ASP A 264 -75.85 32.64 -6.40
C ASP A 264 -74.46 32.37 -5.76
N PRO A 265 -73.37 32.16 -6.54
CA PRO A 265 -72.03 31.94 -6.01
C PRO A 265 -71.33 33.24 -5.60
N PRO A 266 -70.55 33.29 -4.49
CA PRO A 266 -69.60 34.37 -4.27
C PRO A 266 -68.47 34.28 -5.31
N SER A 267 -67.99 35.41 -5.81
CA SER A 267 -67.01 35.54 -6.90
C SER A 267 -65.61 34.96 -6.65
N TRP A 268 -65.40 34.21 -5.56
CA TRP A 268 -64.13 33.57 -5.19
C TRP A 268 -64.29 32.28 -4.35
N GLY A 269 -65.50 31.71 -4.22
CA GLY A 269 -65.75 30.48 -3.47
C GLY A 269 -66.10 29.31 -4.41
N VAL A 270 -65.17 28.37 -4.59
CA VAL A 270 -65.37 27.22 -5.48
C VAL A 270 -66.30 26.19 -4.80
N SER A 271 -67.44 25.90 -5.42
CA SER A 271 -68.25 24.72 -5.12
C SER A 271 -67.56 23.49 -5.68
N LEU A 272 -67.23 22.51 -4.83
CA LEU A 272 -66.66 21.21 -5.25
C LEU A 272 -67.65 20.35 -6.04
N ALA A 273 -68.92 20.77 -6.19
CA ALA A 273 -69.96 19.96 -6.83
C ALA A 273 -70.14 20.21 -8.35
N PHE A 274 -69.54 21.25 -8.94
CA PHE A 274 -69.70 21.55 -10.38
C PHE A 274 -68.46 22.19 -11.00
N VAL A 275 -67.33 21.46 -11.05
CA VAL A 275 -66.23 21.82 -11.96
C VAL A 275 -65.74 20.57 -12.69
N PHE A 276 -66.27 20.36 -13.88
CA PHE A 276 -65.59 19.60 -14.91
C PHE A 276 -64.31 20.36 -15.26
N GLY A 277 -63.20 19.94 -14.67
CA GLY A 277 -61.86 20.38 -15.02
C GLY A 277 -61.03 20.91 -13.84
N LEU A 278 -60.31 20.00 -13.17
CA LEU A 278 -59.27 20.34 -12.18
C LEU A 278 -57.99 20.93 -12.83
N ASP A 279 -58.03 21.18 -14.15
CA ASP A 279 -56.93 21.62 -15.02
C ASP A 279 -56.76 23.15 -15.12
N LYS A 280 -57.53 23.97 -14.37
CA LYS A 280 -57.34 25.43 -14.31
C LYS A 280 -57.20 25.97 -12.88
N TYR A 281 -55.98 26.39 -12.55
CA TYR A 281 -55.58 27.01 -11.27
C TYR A 281 -56.07 28.44 -11.11
N PRO A 282 -56.20 28.94 -9.85
CA PRO A 282 -55.80 28.33 -8.57
C PRO A 282 -56.93 27.63 -7.77
N LEU A 283 -56.62 26.48 -7.16
CA LEU A 283 -57.51 25.76 -6.25
C LEU A 283 -57.48 26.37 -4.84
N TYR A 284 -58.67 26.55 -4.23
CA TYR A 284 -58.87 27.02 -2.87
C TYR A 284 -59.39 25.88 -2.00
N TRP A 285 -58.76 25.65 -0.85
CA TRP A 285 -59.09 24.55 0.06
C TRP A 285 -59.46 25.12 1.42
N THR A 286 -60.71 24.93 1.84
CA THR A 286 -61.19 25.33 3.17
C THR A 286 -60.90 24.22 4.17
N LEU A 287 -60.17 24.53 5.22
CA LEU A 287 -59.87 23.60 6.32
C LEU A 287 -61.00 23.59 7.35
N ASP A 288 -61.09 22.52 8.15
CA ASP A 288 -62.09 22.32 9.21
C ASP A 288 -61.99 23.26 10.43
N GLY A 289 -61.02 24.18 10.44
CA GLY A 289 -60.84 25.17 11.49
C GLY A 289 -59.90 26.30 11.10
N GLN A 290 -59.53 27.13 12.08
CA GLN A 290 -58.57 28.21 11.91
C GLN A 290 -57.15 27.75 12.25
N TYR A 291 -56.25 27.77 11.27
CA TYR A 291 -54.86 27.32 11.39
C TYR A 291 -53.88 28.43 10.99
N ARG A 292 -53.48 29.24 11.98
CA ARG A 292 -52.58 30.39 11.77
C ARG A 292 -51.11 30.02 11.56
N SER A 293 -50.75 28.76 11.78
CA SER A 293 -49.39 28.24 11.59
C SER A 293 -49.01 28.05 10.12
N ILE A 294 -49.98 28.09 9.19
CA ILE A 294 -49.75 27.89 7.76
C ILE A 294 -49.40 29.24 7.11
N HIS A 295 -48.27 29.28 6.41
CA HIS A 295 -47.74 30.45 5.72
C HIS A 295 -47.61 30.20 4.22
N ALA A 296 -47.40 31.28 3.46
CA ALA A 296 -47.02 31.16 2.06
C ALA A 296 -45.68 30.40 1.92
N ASN A 297 -45.56 29.60 0.88
CA ASN A 297 -44.47 28.65 0.57
C ASN A 297 -44.37 27.43 1.48
N ASP A 298 -45.24 27.28 2.48
CA ASP A 298 -45.32 26.02 3.23
C ASP A 298 -45.76 24.89 2.31
N ARG A 299 -45.21 23.70 2.55
CA ARG A 299 -45.67 22.46 1.92
C ARG A 299 -46.70 21.81 2.84
N VAL A 300 -47.79 21.34 2.27
CA VAL A 300 -48.79 20.53 2.98
C VAL A 300 -49.02 19.21 2.24
N LEU A 301 -49.41 18.18 2.98
CA LEU A 301 -49.64 16.84 2.46
C LEU A 301 -51.14 16.60 2.31
N LEU A 302 -51.60 16.16 1.15
CA LEU A 302 -52.99 15.76 0.91
C LEU A 302 -53.04 14.24 0.80
N THR A 303 -53.88 13.60 1.59
CA THR A 303 -54.01 12.14 1.63
C THR A 303 -55.45 11.72 1.36
N TYR A 304 -55.62 10.79 0.41
CA TYR A 304 -56.91 10.19 0.06
C TYR A 304 -56.71 8.75 -0.40
N ASN A 305 -57.57 7.84 0.07
CA ASN A 305 -57.52 6.41 -0.29
C ASN A 305 -56.11 5.78 -0.25
N GLY A 306 -55.31 6.17 0.75
CA GLY A 306 -53.94 5.67 0.95
C GLY A 306 -52.84 6.28 0.07
N GLU A 307 -53.17 7.14 -0.90
CA GLU A 307 -52.18 7.93 -1.66
C GLU A 307 -51.98 9.29 -0.96
N THR A 308 -50.73 9.76 -0.89
CA THR A 308 -50.40 11.09 -0.36
C THR A 308 -49.61 11.88 -1.40
N ARG A 309 -50.03 13.13 -1.65
CA ARG A 309 -49.34 14.10 -2.51
C ARG A 309 -49.00 15.35 -1.73
N TRP A 310 -48.03 16.13 -2.21
CA TRP A 310 -47.69 17.41 -1.61
C TRP A 310 -48.11 18.58 -2.51
N ILE A 311 -48.42 19.72 -1.90
CA ILE A 311 -48.73 20.99 -2.59
C ILE A 311 -48.06 22.16 -1.87
N THR A 312 -47.81 23.25 -2.60
CA THR A 312 -47.34 24.51 -2.01
C THR A 312 -48.46 25.48 -1.78
N VAL A 313 -48.52 26.00 -0.56
CA VAL A 313 -49.41 27.09 -0.17
C VAL A 313 -48.90 28.38 -0.80
N GLY A 314 -49.68 28.99 -1.68
CA GLY A 314 -49.41 30.32 -2.20
C GLY A 314 -49.88 31.42 -1.27
N GLN A 315 -51.03 31.22 -0.65
CA GLN A 315 -51.62 32.16 0.28
C GLN A 315 -52.55 31.43 1.25
N ARG A 316 -52.59 31.88 2.51
CA ARG A 316 -53.62 31.50 3.48
C ARG A 316 -54.49 32.72 3.77
N VAL A 317 -55.82 32.56 3.76
CA VAL A 317 -56.80 33.58 4.13
C VAL A 317 -57.73 32.99 5.20
N ASP A 318 -58.14 33.77 6.19
CA ASP A 318 -59.17 33.33 7.15
C ASP A 318 -60.52 33.89 6.73
N THR A 319 -61.50 33.01 6.52
CA THR A 319 -62.86 33.37 6.09
C THR A 319 -63.84 33.13 7.24
N LYS A 320 -64.72 34.10 7.50
CA LYS A 320 -65.79 33.96 8.49
C LYS A 320 -67.04 33.41 7.82
N TRP A 321 -67.60 32.34 8.37
CA TRP A 321 -68.87 31.77 7.92
C TRP A 321 -69.92 32.00 8.99
N THR A 322 -71.11 32.43 8.55
CA THR A 322 -72.28 32.63 9.41
C THR A 322 -73.31 31.59 9.01
N LEU A 323 -73.74 30.76 9.96
CA LEU A 323 -74.88 29.88 9.77
C LEU A 323 -76.14 30.70 10.04
N GLU A 324 -76.90 31.00 8.98
CA GLU A 324 -78.18 31.68 9.12
C GLU A 324 -79.23 30.71 9.70
N PRO A 325 -80.03 31.13 10.68
CA PRO A 325 -81.04 30.26 11.26
C PRO A 325 -82.17 29.99 10.26
N GLU A 326 -82.54 28.73 10.11
CA GLU A 326 -83.72 28.31 9.37
C GLU A 326 -84.98 28.77 10.14
N SER A 327 -85.66 29.80 9.65
CA SER A 327 -86.97 30.18 10.20
C SER A 327 -88.06 29.42 9.48
N SER A 328 -88.68 28.44 10.14
CA SER A 328 -89.98 27.92 9.73
C SER A 328 -91.04 29.00 9.98
N THR A 329 -91.73 29.44 8.92
CA THR A 329 -92.89 30.34 9.01
C THR A 329 -94.23 29.61 9.20
N ASP A 330 -94.23 28.28 9.30
CA ASP A 330 -95.46 27.49 9.38
C ASP A 330 -95.89 27.26 10.85
N GLU A 331 -97.05 27.80 11.21
CA GLU A 331 -97.72 27.62 12.50
C GLU A 331 -98.18 26.14 12.62
N ILE A 332 -97.61 25.37 13.55
CA ILE A 332 -98.02 23.97 13.76
C ILE A 332 -99.29 23.96 14.62
N THR A 333 -100.42 23.54 14.05
CA THR A 333 -101.68 23.32 14.78
C THR A 333 -101.82 21.85 15.16
N ILE A 334 -102.01 21.54 16.45
CA ILE A 334 -102.29 20.18 16.93
C ILE A 334 -103.78 20.10 17.27
N ASP A 335 -104.54 19.34 16.48
CA ASP A 335 -105.98 19.12 16.68
C ASP A 335 -106.21 18.07 17.80
N ILE A 336 -106.87 18.48 18.88
CA ILE A 336 -107.32 17.58 19.95
C ILE A 336 -108.82 17.38 19.76
N GLN A 337 -109.20 16.23 19.20
CA GLN A 337 -110.59 15.95 18.88
C GLN A 337 -111.50 16.07 20.12
N ASN A 338 -112.56 16.88 19.94
CA ASN A 338 -113.73 17.07 20.79
C ASN A 338 -113.69 18.16 21.90
N THR A 339 -112.94 19.24 21.69
CA THR A 339 -113.23 20.59 22.23
C THR A 339 -112.63 21.65 21.29
N ASP A 340 -113.35 22.74 20.96
CA ASP A 340 -112.95 23.84 20.05
C ASP A 340 -111.76 24.71 20.54
N ASN A 341 -110.63 24.10 20.93
CA ASN A 341 -109.43 24.82 21.37
C ASN A 341 -108.17 24.25 20.69
N ASP A 342 -107.84 24.77 19.51
CA ASP A 342 -106.52 24.58 18.89
C ASP A 342 -105.44 25.32 19.69
N VAL A 343 -104.34 24.63 20.02
CA VAL A 343 -103.16 25.24 20.68
C VAL A 343 -102.16 25.66 19.61
N LYS A 344 -101.87 26.97 19.53
CA LYS A 344 -100.84 27.55 18.66
C LYS A 344 -99.49 27.57 19.38
N VAL A 345 -98.45 26.99 18.78
CA VAL A 345 -97.07 27.03 19.28
C VAL A 345 -96.29 28.12 18.52
N PRO A 346 -95.65 29.11 19.20
CA PRO A 346 -94.86 30.14 18.52
C PRO A 346 -93.57 29.56 17.91
N SER A 347 -93.15 30.12 16.76
CA SER A 347 -91.91 29.74 16.09
C SER A 347 -90.67 30.11 16.93
N LEU A 348 -89.67 29.21 16.94
CA LEU A 348 -88.40 29.40 17.63
C LEU A 348 -87.36 29.94 16.66
N THR A 349 -86.73 31.08 16.96
CA THR A 349 -85.56 31.58 16.22
C THR A 349 -84.29 31.16 16.94
N ILE A 350 -83.41 30.42 16.27
CA ILE A 350 -82.06 30.08 16.77
C ILE A 350 -81.12 31.25 16.45
N ALA A 351 -80.16 31.57 17.31
CA ALA A 351 -79.16 32.61 17.02
C ALA A 351 -78.16 32.14 15.95
N ALA A 352 -77.76 33.02 15.04
CA ALA A 352 -76.76 32.72 14.03
C ALA A 352 -75.40 32.35 14.67
N VAL A 353 -74.82 31.22 14.27
CA VAL A 353 -73.51 30.76 14.75
C VAL A 353 -72.43 31.20 13.76
N GLN A 354 -71.40 31.89 14.25
CA GLN A 354 -70.26 32.31 13.45
C GLN A 354 -69.04 31.42 13.72
N SER A 355 -68.45 30.89 12.65
CA SER A 355 -67.23 30.07 12.68
C SER A 355 -66.17 30.66 11.76
N VAL A 356 -64.89 30.52 12.11
CA VAL A 356 -63.76 31.02 11.29
C VAL A 356 -62.95 29.83 10.79
N PHE A 357 -62.72 29.80 9.48
CA PHE A 357 -61.99 28.74 8.80
C PHE A 357 -60.80 29.31 8.03
N SER A 358 -59.69 28.58 7.99
CA SER A 358 -58.56 28.92 7.10
C SER A 358 -58.79 28.34 5.70
N VAL A 359 -58.64 29.18 4.69
CA VAL A 359 -58.65 28.83 3.27
C VAL A 359 -57.23 28.94 2.72
N ILE A 360 -56.69 27.86 2.17
CA ILE A 360 -55.38 27.86 1.51
C ILE A 360 -55.56 27.90 -0.01
N LYS A 361 -54.84 28.80 -0.66
CA LYS A 361 -54.69 28.89 -2.12
C LYS A 361 -53.41 28.19 -2.52
N THR A 362 -53.46 27.27 -3.47
CA THR A 362 -52.27 26.52 -3.92
C THR A 362 -51.57 27.19 -5.11
N LEU A 363 -50.24 27.10 -5.16
CA LEU A 363 -49.44 27.58 -6.30
C LEU A 363 -49.35 26.57 -7.45
N ASP A 364 -49.51 25.28 -7.17
CA ASP A 364 -48.98 24.24 -8.05
C ASP A 364 -50.00 23.17 -8.45
N HIS A 365 -49.85 22.59 -9.65
CA HIS A 365 -50.66 21.49 -10.19
C HIS A 365 -50.57 20.18 -9.37
N LEU A 366 -51.72 19.61 -8.97
CA LEU A 366 -51.80 18.36 -8.19
C LEU A 366 -51.37 17.11 -8.98
N ASP A 367 -51.50 17.15 -10.31
CA ASP A 367 -51.14 16.04 -11.20
C ASP A 367 -49.72 16.10 -11.79
N ASP A 368 -48.84 16.94 -11.24
CA ASP A 368 -47.41 16.91 -11.57
C ASP A 368 -46.85 15.49 -11.34
N ALA A 369 -46.13 14.96 -12.33
CA ALA A 369 -45.60 13.61 -12.32
C ALA A 369 -44.68 13.33 -11.13
N ASN A 370 -44.01 14.35 -10.58
CA ASN A 370 -43.12 14.20 -9.44
C ASN A 370 -43.85 14.00 -8.10
N ARG A 371 -45.18 14.20 -8.09
CA ARG A 371 -46.00 14.27 -6.86
C ARG A 371 -46.98 13.11 -6.74
N LYS A 372 -47.01 12.23 -7.73
CA LYS A 372 -48.01 11.17 -7.88
C LYS A 372 -47.39 9.78 -7.84
N ALA A 373 -48.17 8.75 -7.51
CA ALA A 373 -47.71 7.37 -7.72
C ALA A 373 -47.65 7.02 -9.21
N SER A 374 -46.69 6.21 -9.64
CA SER A 374 -46.52 5.83 -11.07
C SER A 374 -47.76 5.16 -11.66
N SER A 375 -48.63 4.62 -10.82
CA SER A 375 -49.91 3.98 -11.15
C SER A 375 -51.15 4.86 -10.96
N SER A 376 -51.00 6.14 -10.63
CA SER A 376 -52.13 7.00 -10.27
C SER A 376 -52.83 7.66 -11.47
N SER A 377 -54.16 7.72 -11.41
CA SER A 377 -55.00 8.34 -12.43
C SER A 377 -54.71 9.85 -12.55
N PRO A 378 -54.76 10.42 -13.77
CA PRO A 378 -54.96 11.86 -13.92
C PRO A 378 -56.26 12.24 -13.20
N ASN A 379 -56.28 13.37 -12.49
CA ASN A 379 -57.42 13.82 -11.68
C ASN A 379 -57.73 12.94 -10.45
N TRP A 380 -56.72 12.59 -9.65
CA TRP A 380 -56.84 11.74 -8.46
C TRP A 380 -57.93 12.14 -7.45
N LEU A 381 -58.30 13.43 -7.39
CA LEU A 381 -59.33 13.96 -6.50
C LEU A 381 -60.65 14.30 -7.22
N ALA A 382 -60.84 13.90 -8.48
CA ALA A 382 -62.09 14.17 -9.19
C ALA A 382 -63.27 13.38 -8.58
N GLY A 383 -64.33 14.11 -8.21
CA GLY A 383 -65.53 13.51 -7.61
C GLY A 383 -65.36 12.99 -6.18
N VAL A 384 -64.24 13.31 -5.53
CA VAL A 384 -63.94 12.90 -4.16
C VAL A 384 -64.60 13.87 -3.17
N PRO A 385 -65.42 13.40 -2.21
CA PRO A 385 -65.94 14.24 -1.14
C PRO A 385 -64.82 14.85 -0.31
N SER A 386 -64.95 16.13 0.04
CA SER A 386 -63.91 16.88 0.77
C SER A 386 -63.53 16.26 2.11
N GLU A 387 -64.52 15.68 2.78
CA GLU A 387 -64.46 15.07 4.10
C GLU A 387 -63.60 13.80 4.11
N ASP A 388 -63.39 13.20 2.93
CA ASP A 388 -62.52 12.03 2.76
C ASP A 388 -61.06 12.42 2.51
N ILE A 389 -60.75 13.71 2.39
CA ILE A 389 -59.41 14.22 2.13
C ILE A 389 -58.79 14.74 3.42
N ALA A 390 -57.71 14.09 3.83
CA ALA A 390 -56.92 14.47 4.99
C ALA A 390 -55.76 15.40 4.59
N VAL A 391 -55.58 16.50 5.32
CA VAL A 391 -54.52 17.50 5.08
C VAL A 391 -53.51 17.48 6.22
N GLY A 392 -52.29 17.05 5.95
CA GLY A 392 -51.14 17.12 6.85
C GLY A 392 -50.50 18.51 6.82
N ILE A 393 -50.51 19.19 7.96
CA ILE A 393 -49.95 20.54 8.14
C ILE A 393 -48.85 20.55 9.21
N ASP A 394 -48.23 21.71 9.44
CA ASP A 394 -47.15 21.90 10.42
C ASP A 394 -45.98 20.92 10.24
N LEU A 395 -45.45 20.83 9.01
CA LEU A 395 -44.33 19.93 8.70
C LEU A 395 -43.10 20.26 9.55
N HIS A 396 -42.58 19.28 10.29
CA HIS A 396 -41.39 19.43 11.11
C HIS A 396 -40.34 18.38 10.73
N SER A 397 -39.06 18.67 10.98
CA SER A 397 -37.98 17.72 10.68
C SER A 397 -38.07 16.50 11.60
N CYS A 398 -37.99 15.31 11.03
CA CYS A 398 -38.05 14.04 11.77
C CYS A 398 -36.74 13.22 11.69
N GLY A 399 -35.66 13.85 11.25
CA GLY A 399 -34.32 13.27 11.29
C GLY A 399 -33.30 14.02 10.45
N LYS A 400 -32.05 14.05 10.91
CA LYS A 400 -30.90 14.48 10.12
C LYS A 400 -30.40 13.31 9.26
N VAL A 401 -30.36 13.49 7.95
CA VAL A 401 -29.82 12.50 7.01
C VAL A 401 -28.30 12.39 7.16
N LEU A 402 -27.81 11.15 7.08
CA LEU A 402 -26.40 10.79 7.06
C LEU A 402 -26.09 10.08 5.74
N GLY A 403 -24.91 10.33 5.18
CA GLY A 403 -24.39 9.52 4.09
C GLY A 403 -23.96 8.16 4.61
N PRO A 404 -24.00 7.11 3.76
CA PRO A 404 -23.34 5.85 4.07
C PRO A 404 -21.85 6.10 4.38
N ALA A 405 -21.31 5.29 5.27
CA ALA A 405 -19.89 5.33 5.58
C ALA A 405 -19.09 4.96 4.32
N LEU A 406 -17.94 5.58 4.13
CA LEU A 406 -17.01 5.08 3.13
C LEU A 406 -16.49 3.71 3.58
N ALA A 407 -16.37 2.77 2.64
CA ALA A 407 -15.83 1.44 2.90
C ALA A 407 -14.31 1.46 3.15
N SER A 408 -13.64 2.52 2.69
CA SER A 408 -12.21 2.71 2.90
C SER A 408 -11.86 4.19 3.10
N VAL A 409 -10.69 4.42 3.69
CA VAL A 409 -10.09 5.74 3.92
C VAL A 409 -8.95 5.96 2.94
N LEU A 410 -8.97 7.11 2.26
CA LEU A 410 -7.94 7.58 1.34
C LEU A 410 -7.10 8.72 1.95
N ALA A 411 -5.93 8.97 1.37
CA ALA A 411 -5.03 10.04 1.83
C ALA A 411 -5.63 11.45 1.73
N THR A 412 -6.53 11.64 0.77
CA THR A 412 -7.21 12.91 0.51
C THR A 412 -8.42 13.15 1.41
N ASP A 413 -8.83 12.16 2.21
CA ASP A 413 -9.97 12.29 3.10
C ASP A 413 -9.68 13.22 4.27
N ARG A 414 -10.71 13.95 4.71
CA ARG A 414 -10.62 14.79 5.91
C ARG A 414 -10.86 13.94 7.15
N LEU A 415 -9.78 13.59 7.84
CA LEU A 415 -9.81 12.67 8.97
C LEU A 415 -10.06 13.38 10.30
N LYS A 416 -11.01 12.83 11.08
CA LYS A 416 -11.30 13.27 12.44
C LYS A 416 -11.06 12.11 13.39
N ILE A 417 -10.77 12.40 14.66
CA ILE A 417 -10.56 11.38 15.69
C ILE A 417 -11.65 11.43 16.76
N LYS A 418 -11.96 10.28 17.34
CA LYS A 418 -13.01 10.16 18.35
C LYS A 418 -12.52 10.67 19.71
N GLY A 419 -13.09 11.79 20.18
CA GLY A 419 -13.15 12.14 21.60
C GLY A 419 -11.81 12.32 22.33
N ALA A 420 -10.88 13.10 21.79
CA ALA A 420 -9.71 13.54 22.54
C ALA A 420 -10.12 14.54 23.63
N LYS A 421 -10.70 14.07 24.75
CA LYS A 421 -10.77 14.89 25.97
C LYS A 421 -9.36 15.00 26.54
N LEU A 422 -8.65 16.03 26.12
CA LEU A 422 -7.32 16.31 26.63
C LEU A 422 -7.36 16.72 28.09
N PRO A 423 -6.36 16.34 28.91
CA PRO A 423 -6.00 17.15 30.05
C PRO A 423 -5.56 18.53 29.54
N VAL A 424 -5.99 19.60 30.26
CA VAL A 424 -6.01 21.01 29.82
C VAL A 424 -4.65 21.61 29.39
N ASN A 425 -3.53 20.87 29.47
CA ASN A 425 -2.17 21.34 29.14
C ASN A 425 -1.35 20.37 28.26
N SER A 426 -1.97 19.60 27.36
CA SER A 426 -1.23 18.66 26.49
C SER A 426 -0.43 19.38 25.40
N THR A 427 0.90 19.35 25.48
CA THR A 427 1.84 19.83 24.43
C THR A 427 2.26 18.74 23.43
N ALA A 428 1.63 17.56 23.49
CA ALA A 428 1.99 16.43 22.62
C ALA A 428 1.63 16.72 21.16
N SER A 429 2.64 16.74 20.29
CA SER A 429 2.53 16.88 18.85
C SER A 429 3.37 15.82 18.15
N THR A 430 3.01 15.49 16.92
CA THR A 430 3.82 14.64 16.04
C THR A 430 3.73 15.19 14.61
N SER A 431 4.78 14.98 13.83
CA SER A 431 4.82 15.22 12.38
C SER A 431 4.78 13.92 11.58
N ARG A 432 4.69 12.77 12.27
CA ARG A 432 4.63 11.43 11.66
C ARG A 432 3.45 10.67 12.24
N LEU A 433 2.67 10.03 11.37
CA LEU A 433 1.50 9.24 11.71
C LEU A 433 1.64 7.82 11.18
N MET A 434 1.04 6.89 11.91
CA MET A 434 0.84 5.54 11.41
C MET A 434 -0.64 5.21 11.50
N LEU A 435 -1.23 4.82 10.38
CA LEU A 435 -2.61 4.39 10.31
C LEU A 435 -2.64 2.88 10.11
N ARG A 436 -3.63 2.23 10.71
CA ARG A 436 -3.84 0.78 10.62
C ARG A 436 -5.32 0.48 10.47
N ASP A 437 -5.67 -0.32 9.48
CA ASP A 437 -7.03 -0.81 9.31
C ASP A 437 -7.33 -2.07 10.14
N HIS A 438 -8.59 -2.51 10.10
CA HIS A 438 -9.05 -3.71 10.81
C HIS A 438 -8.48 -5.01 10.24
N GLU A 439 -7.92 -4.98 9.03
CA GLU A 439 -7.22 -6.09 8.39
C GLU A 439 -5.73 -6.10 8.75
N GLU A 440 -5.33 -5.28 9.74
CA GLU A 440 -3.96 -5.13 10.24
C GLU A 440 -2.98 -4.54 9.22
N ARG A 441 -3.46 -3.99 8.09
CA ARG A 441 -2.62 -3.29 7.12
C ARG A 441 -2.29 -1.90 7.64
N GLY A 442 -1.00 -1.59 7.67
CA GLY A 442 -0.48 -0.29 8.06
C GLY A 442 -0.03 0.58 6.91
N VAL A 443 -0.11 1.89 7.12
CA VAL A 443 0.63 2.90 6.34
C VAL A 443 1.27 3.89 7.33
N ALA A 444 2.49 4.32 7.02
CA ALA A 444 3.20 5.38 7.74
C ALA A 444 3.32 6.58 6.82
N VAL A 445 2.95 7.77 7.32
CA VAL A 445 2.79 8.98 6.52
C VAL A 445 3.20 10.22 7.31
N ASP A 446 3.67 11.24 6.62
CA ASP A 446 3.87 12.56 7.22
C ASP A 446 2.52 13.24 7.47
N GLY A 447 2.41 13.88 8.63
CA GLY A 447 1.16 14.45 9.07
C GLY A 447 1.12 14.79 10.57
N GLY A 448 0.01 15.37 11.00
CA GLY A 448 -0.14 15.95 12.32
C GLY A 448 -1.37 15.48 13.08
N VAL A 449 -1.30 15.56 14.40
CA VAL A 449 -2.46 15.40 15.28
C VAL A 449 -2.80 16.74 15.90
N ASP A 450 -3.98 17.26 15.57
CA ASP A 450 -4.59 18.38 16.29
C ASP A 450 -5.61 17.82 17.27
N LEU A 451 -5.12 17.54 18.48
CA LEU A 451 -5.93 16.98 19.54
C LEU A 451 -7.02 17.96 20.04
N ALA A 452 -6.78 19.28 19.93
CA ALA A 452 -7.74 20.29 20.40
C ALA A 452 -8.98 20.34 19.51
N ASN A 453 -8.80 20.20 18.19
CA ASN A 453 -9.88 20.15 17.22
C ASN A 453 -10.30 18.73 16.82
N ALA A 454 -9.69 17.71 17.44
CA ALA A 454 -9.90 16.29 17.15
C ALA A 454 -9.74 15.95 15.65
N ARG A 455 -8.64 16.43 15.05
CA ARG A 455 -8.32 16.25 13.63
C ARG A 455 -6.98 15.57 13.43
N LEU A 456 -6.88 14.82 12.34
CA LEU A 456 -5.62 14.38 11.77
C LEU A 456 -5.40 15.14 10.47
N THR A 457 -4.17 15.56 10.24
CA THR A 457 -3.72 16.11 8.96
C THR A 457 -2.77 15.12 8.33
N ILE A 458 -2.94 14.88 7.03
CA ILE A 458 -2.01 14.12 6.20
C ILE A 458 -1.36 15.15 5.28
N ASP A 459 -0.03 15.12 5.17
CA ASP A 459 0.71 16.13 4.41
C ASP A 459 0.49 15.96 2.90
N ALA A 460 0.66 17.05 2.16
CA ALA A 460 0.42 17.06 0.72
C ALA A 460 1.46 16.22 -0.02
N GLY A 461 1.02 15.28 -0.85
CA GLY A 461 1.88 14.35 -1.61
C GLY A 461 1.82 12.92 -1.11
N GLU A 462 1.35 12.70 0.12
CA GLU A 462 1.10 11.36 0.66
C GLU A 462 -0.02 10.65 -0.10
N SER A 463 0.18 9.36 -0.37
CA SER A 463 -0.81 8.53 -1.04
C SER A 463 -0.67 7.07 -0.64
N TRP A 464 -1.78 6.35 -0.66
CA TRP A 464 -1.80 4.91 -0.49
C TRP A 464 -2.89 4.29 -1.35
N SER A 465 -2.59 3.13 -1.90
CA SER A 465 -3.53 2.32 -2.67
C SER A 465 -3.29 0.84 -2.34
N PRO A 466 -4.34 0.03 -2.09
CA PRO A 466 -5.74 0.43 -2.00
C PRO A 466 -6.02 1.33 -0.76
N GLY A 467 -7.24 1.88 -0.65
CA GLY A 467 -7.68 2.59 0.55
C GLY A 467 -7.70 1.71 1.80
N LEU A 468 -7.53 2.27 2.99
CA LEU A 468 -7.52 1.54 4.26
C LEU A 468 -8.94 1.09 4.63
N ALA A 469 -9.14 -0.20 4.90
CA ALA A 469 -10.46 -0.71 5.25
C ALA A 469 -10.94 -0.13 6.59
N VAL A 470 -12.21 0.21 6.71
CA VAL A 470 -12.74 0.74 7.98
C VAL A 470 -13.08 -0.40 8.93
N PRO A 471 -12.97 -0.23 10.27
CA PRO A 471 -12.46 0.94 10.98
C PRO A 471 -10.93 1.11 10.91
N VAL A 472 -10.47 2.37 10.99
CA VAL A 472 -9.05 2.74 11.00
C VAL A 472 -8.66 3.34 12.35
N GLU A 473 -7.49 2.94 12.85
CA GLU A 473 -6.83 3.54 14.02
C GLU A 473 -5.59 4.30 13.58
N ALA A 474 -5.33 5.46 14.19
CA ALA A 474 -4.08 6.20 14.02
C ALA A 474 -3.22 6.18 15.29
N PHE A 475 -1.91 6.21 15.12
CA PHE A 475 -0.89 6.25 16.16
C PHE A 475 0.02 7.45 15.91
N GLY A 476 0.32 8.22 16.97
CA GLY A 476 1.20 9.38 16.89
C GLY A 476 2.56 9.20 17.57
N ASN A 477 2.72 8.17 18.41
CA ASN A 477 4.01 7.80 18.99
C ASN A 477 4.77 6.88 18.04
N ILE A 478 5.39 7.46 17.02
CA ILE A 478 6.16 6.72 16.02
C ILE A 478 7.65 6.80 16.38
N VAL A 479 8.33 5.65 16.34
CA VAL A 479 9.77 5.56 16.56
C VAL A 479 10.43 4.81 15.41
N THR A 480 11.62 5.25 15.01
CA THR A 480 12.46 4.54 14.05
C THR A 480 13.47 3.67 14.79
N ALA A 481 13.40 2.36 14.56
CA ALA A 481 14.35 1.39 15.09
C ALA A 481 15.16 0.78 13.94
N VAL A 482 16.44 0.53 14.18
CA VAL A 482 17.36 -0.05 13.19
C VAL A 482 17.75 -1.45 13.65
N ARG A 483 17.86 -2.40 12.73
CA ARG A 483 18.27 -3.77 13.04
C ARG A 483 19.68 -3.80 13.63
N GLY A 484 19.86 -4.65 14.63
CA GLY A 484 21.14 -4.91 15.26
C GLY A 484 21.16 -4.56 16.75
N GLU A 485 21.98 -5.30 17.50
CA GLU A 485 22.14 -5.18 18.94
C GLU A 485 23.44 -4.48 19.30
N THR A 486 23.42 -3.61 20.31
CA THR A 486 24.59 -2.85 20.73
C THR A 486 25.51 -3.65 21.66
N VAL A 487 26.79 -3.73 21.30
CA VAL A 487 27.91 -4.13 22.17
C VAL A 487 28.58 -2.87 22.68
N ARG A 488 28.65 -2.68 24.00
CA ARG A 488 29.27 -1.51 24.62
C ARG A 488 30.57 -1.90 25.30
N GLY A 489 31.64 -1.17 24.98
CA GLY A 489 32.91 -1.25 25.70
C GLY A 489 33.59 -2.63 25.64
N GLU A 490 33.55 -3.31 24.50
CA GLU A 490 34.33 -4.53 24.28
C GLU A 490 35.82 -4.21 24.31
N ILE A 491 36.58 -4.88 25.18
CA ILE A 491 38.04 -4.80 25.17
C ILE A 491 38.55 -5.68 24.04
N LEU A 492 39.09 -5.05 22.98
CA LEU A 492 39.66 -5.75 21.84
C LEU A 492 41.03 -6.36 22.18
N GLY A 493 41.83 -5.65 22.98
CA GLY A 493 43.13 -6.12 23.43
C GLY A 493 44.06 -5.01 23.92
N SER A 494 45.34 -5.36 23.96
CA SER A 494 46.44 -4.52 24.44
C SER A 494 47.24 -3.99 23.25
N GLY A 495 47.38 -2.66 23.16
CA GLY A 495 48.25 -2.03 22.17
C GLY A 495 49.72 -2.37 22.42
N ASP A 496 50.50 -2.48 21.34
CA ASP A 496 51.95 -2.65 21.37
C ASP A 496 52.59 -1.76 20.30
N ALA A 497 53.31 -0.73 20.71
CA ALA A 497 53.94 0.24 19.82
C ALA A 497 55.06 -0.37 18.94
N THR A 498 55.52 -1.58 19.25
CA THR A 498 56.51 -2.29 18.44
C THR A 498 55.89 -3.05 17.26
N VAL A 499 54.58 -3.29 17.29
CA VAL A 499 53.87 -4.07 16.28
C VAL A 499 53.28 -3.14 15.21
N GLU A 500 53.75 -3.28 13.98
CA GLU A 500 53.18 -2.63 12.82
C GLU A 500 51.85 -3.29 12.44
N HIS A 501 50.88 -2.49 11.99
CA HIS A 501 49.58 -2.98 11.54
C HIS A 501 48.89 -3.92 12.53
N GLN A 502 49.07 -3.67 13.83
CA GLN A 502 48.43 -4.47 14.86
C GLN A 502 46.91 -4.48 14.60
N ALA A 503 46.30 -5.66 14.72
CA ALA A 503 44.91 -5.88 14.33
C ALA A 503 44.16 -6.73 15.35
N PHE A 504 42.87 -6.45 15.51
CA PHE A 504 41.97 -7.16 16.43
C PHE A 504 40.66 -7.51 15.74
N LYS A 505 40.08 -8.66 16.09
CA LYS A 505 38.76 -9.09 15.60
C LYS A 505 37.67 -8.71 16.59
N LEU A 506 36.53 -8.26 16.08
CA LEU A 506 35.33 -8.05 16.89
C LEU A 506 34.74 -9.40 17.32
N ALA A 507 34.25 -9.52 18.55
CA ALA A 507 33.67 -10.76 19.07
C ALA A 507 32.31 -11.13 18.43
N LYS A 508 31.51 -10.13 18.04
CA LYS A 508 30.18 -10.33 17.42
C LYS A 508 30.21 -9.95 15.94
N LYS A 509 29.38 -10.65 15.17
CA LYS A 509 29.28 -10.51 13.72
C LYS A 509 27.86 -10.75 13.20
N PRO A 510 27.53 -10.26 11.99
CA PRO A 510 28.30 -9.27 11.24
C PRO A 510 28.23 -7.88 11.90
N LEU A 511 29.27 -7.05 11.73
CA LEU A 511 29.23 -5.63 12.12
C LEU A 511 28.12 -4.93 11.34
N THR A 512 27.30 -4.16 12.05
CA THR A 512 26.20 -3.41 11.46
C THR A 512 26.71 -2.16 10.76
N TYR A 513 26.36 -2.03 9.48
CA TYR A 513 26.46 -0.80 8.70
C TYR A 513 25.07 -0.20 8.49
N VAL A 514 25.01 1.12 8.40
CA VAL A 514 23.82 1.89 8.05
C VAL A 514 24.07 2.67 6.76
N THR A 515 23.01 3.01 6.03
CA THR A 515 23.11 3.93 4.90
C THR A 515 23.58 5.30 5.40
N ALA A 516 24.56 5.89 4.71
CA ALA A 516 25.11 7.19 5.05
C ALA A 516 25.63 7.86 3.77
N ALA A 517 24.77 8.62 3.10
CA ALA A 517 25.18 9.43 1.95
C ALA A 517 25.97 10.65 2.42
N GLY A 518 27.04 11.00 1.70
CA GLY A 518 27.84 12.18 1.97
C GLY A 518 28.98 12.33 0.96
N ALA A 519 29.39 13.58 0.71
CA ALA A 519 30.47 13.93 -0.24
C ALA A 519 31.78 13.18 0.03
N ASP A 520 32.08 12.89 1.31
CA ASP A 520 33.28 12.19 1.74
C ASP A 520 33.07 10.69 2.00
N ASN A 521 31.89 10.14 1.66
CA ASN A 521 31.56 8.73 1.83
C ASN A 521 31.15 8.06 0.52
N ALA A 522 32.14 7.84 -0.36
CA ALA A 522 31.93 7.18 -1.65
C ALA A 522 31.30 5.77 -1.55
N ALA A 523 31.39 5.10 -0.40
CA ALA A 523 30.79 3.79 -0.15
C ALA A 523 29.27 3.85 0.14
N GLY A 524 28.73 5.03 0.46
CA GLY A 524 27.30 5.22 0.80
C GLY A 524 26.86 4.54 2.10
N VAL A 525 27.80 4.01 2.89
CA VAL A 525 27.55 3.32 4.16
C VAL A 525 28.48 3.79 5.25
N ALA A 526 28.00 3.80 6.48
CA ALA A 526 28.82 4.05 7.66
C ALA A 526 28.75 2.84 8.60
N SER A 527 29.89 2.46 9.14
CA SER A 527 29.94 1.45 10.20
C SER A 527 29.39 2.05 11.50
N THR A 528 28.82 1.21 12.36
CA THR A 528 28.44 1.62 13.72
C THR A 528 29.58 1.50 14.73
N LEU A 529 30.80 1.16 14.27
CA LEU A 529 31.96 0.94 15.11
C LEU A 529 32.55 2.27 15.58
N THR A 530 32.86 2.31 16.87
CA THR A 530 33.63 3.37 17.50
C THR A 530 34.73 2.70 18.33
N VAL A 531 35.95 3.20 18.19
CA VAL A 531 37.14 2.64 18.84
C VAL A 531 37.80 3.71 19.70
N TRP A 532 38.16 3.33 20.92
CA TRP A 532 38.91 4.14 21.86
C TRP A 532 40.22 3.47 22.21
N VAL A 533 41.29 4.25 22.25
CA VAL A 533 42.63 3.82 22.67
C VAL A 533 43.07 4.73 23.80
N ASP A 534 43.35 4.17 24.97
CA ASP A 534 43.62 4.93 26.21
C ASP A 534 42.52 5.97 26.53
N GLY A 535 41.27 5.65 26.18
CA GLY A 535 40.11 6.54 26.37
C GLY A 535 39.93 7.63 25.30
N LEU A 536 40.86 7.75 24.35
CA LEU A 536 40.74 8.68 23.22
C LEU A 536 40.07 8.00 22.03
N GLN A 537 39.04 8.61 21.47
CA GLN A 537 38.36 8.05 20.28
C GLN A 537 39.24 8.22 19.04
N TRP A 538 39.50 7.13 18.35
CA TRP A 538 40.18 7.12 17.05
C TRP A 538 39.14 7.18 15.92
N THR A 539 39.56 7.59 14.73
CA THR A 539 38.66 7.79 13.59
C THR A 539 38.77 6.63 12.59
N GLU A 540 37.64 6.10 12.14
CA GLU A 540 37.63 5.12 11.04
C GLU A 540 38.04 5.80 9.73
N ALA A 541 38.95 5.17 8.99
CA ALA A 541 39.36 5.58 7.65
C ALA A 541 39.14 4.45 6.65
N GLN A 542 38.89 4.78 5.38
CA GLN A 542 38.74 3.78 4.32
C GLN A 542 40.06 3.07 3.99
N SER A 543 41.18 3.80 4.11
CA SER A 543 42.54 3.30 3.91
C SER A 543 43.54 4.15 4.71
N PHE A 544 44.75 3.64 4.91
CA PHE A 544 45.85 4.41 5.49
C PHE A 544 46.53 5.36 4.48
N PHE A 545 46.18 5.27 3.19
CA PHE A 545 46.79 6.09 2.15
C PHE A 545 46.44 7.57 2.36
N GLY A 546 47.42 8.45 2.13
CA GLY A 546 47.26 9.90 2.30
C GLY A 546 47.33 10.41 3.75
N HIS A 547 47.43 9.52 4.74
CA HIS A 547 47.52 9.90 6.16
C HIS A 547 48.97 9.87 6.68
N GLY A 548 49.29 10.82 7.56
CA GLY A 548 50.61 10.93 8.19
C GLY A 548 50.83 9.96 9.36
N PRO A 549 52.07 9.85 9.88
CA PRO A 549 52.45 8.88 10.92
C PRO A 549 51.82 9.12 12.29
N GLY A 550 51.32 10.33 12.56
CA GLY A 550 50.64 10.68 13.81
C GLY A 550 49.11 10.58 13.74
N ALA A 551 48.54 10.16 12.60
CA ALA A 551 47.09 10.12 12.43
C ALA A 551 46.47 8.97 13.25
N GLN A 552 45.59 9.31 14.18
CA GLN A 552 44.90 8.35 15.06
C GLN A 552 43.70 7.73 14.33
N ILE A 553 44.00 6.82 13.42
CA ILE A 553 43.03 6.19 12.52
C ILE A 553 43.10 4.67 12.57
N TYR A 554 41.99 4.03 12.25
CA TYR A 554 41.90 2.59 12.04
C TYR A 554 41.13 2.27 10.75
N VAL A 555 41.39 1.10 10.19
CA VAL A 555 40.68 0.58 9.00
C VAL A 555 39.94 -0.69 9.38
N VAL A 556 38.72 -0.86 8.87
CA VAL A 556 37.90 -2.06 9.07
C VAL A 556 37.81 -2.86 7.78
N ARG A 557 37.98 -4.18 7.89
CA ARG A 557 37.76 -5.14 6.79
C ARG A 557 36.94 -6.32 7.28
N GLN A 558 36.05 -6.81 6.43
CA GLN A 558 35.23 -8.00 6.71
C GLN A 558 35.74 -9.20 5.90
N ASP A 559 35.70 -10.38 6.50
CA ASP A 559 35.91 -11.65 5.80
C ASP A 559 34.59 -12.22 5.25
N ASP A 560 34.70 -13.38 4.60
CA ASP A 560 33.61 -14.01 3.87
C ASP A 560 32.51 -14.52 4.80
N GLU A 561 32.85 -14.76 6.08
CA GLU A 561 31.94 -15.14 7.15
C GLU A 561 31.40 -13.93 7.95
N GLY A 562 31.67 -12.71 7.48
CA GLY A 562 31.21 -11.45 8.06
C GLY A 562 31.94 -11.01 9.34
N ALA A 563 33.05 -11.66 9.70
CA ALA A 563 33.85 -11.24 10.85
C ALA A 563 34.65 -9.99 10.49
N SER A 564 34.63 -9.00 11.38
CA SER A 564 35.27 -7.71 11.16
C SER A 564 36.62 -7.65 11.88
N THR A 565 37.64 -7.22 11.15
CA THR A 565 39.00 -7.00 11.65
C THR A 565 39.30 -5.51 11.63
N VAL A 566 39.70 -4.96 12.78
CA VAL A 566 40.13 -3.58 12.97
C VAL A 566 41.65 -3.57 12.92
N THR A 567 42.23 -2.83 11.99
CA THR A 567 43.68 -2.71 11.79
C THR A 567 44.12 -1.28 12.07
N PHE A 568 45.30 -1.11 12.69
CA PHE A 568 45.90 0.18 13.03
C PHE A 568 47.11 0.51 12.13
N GLY A 569 47.66 1.72 12.26
CA GLY A 569 48.76 2.20 11.42
C GLY A 569 50.10 1.51 11.67
N ASP A 570 51.05 1.73 10.78
CA ASP A 570 52.44 1.24 10.87
C ASP A 570 53.42 2.29 11.43
N GLY A 571 52.94 3.47 11.82
CA GLY A 571 53.77 4.58 12.27
C GLY A 571 54.44 5.38 11.14
N VAL A 572 54.16 5.04 9.88
CA VAL A 572 54.48 5.84 8.69
C VAL A 572 53.19 6.40 8.08
N ARG A 573 52.19 5.55 7.93
CA ARG A 573 50.83 5.83 7.48
C ARG A 573 49.84 5.45 8.59
N GLY A 574 49.43 6.45 9.35
CA GLY A 574 48.67 6.25 10.59
C GLY A 574 49.57 5.90 11.78
N ALA A 575 49.10 6.24 12.97
CA ALA A 575 49.79 5.99 14.22
C ALA A 575 49.74 4.50 14.58
N ARG A 576 50.85 4.02 15.16
CA ARG A 576 50.87 2.73 15.88
C ARG A 576 50.08 2.87 17.18
N LEU A 577 49.63 1.74 17.69
CA LEU A 577 49.01 1.71 19.01
C LEU A 577 50.04 2.04 20.10
N PRO A 578 49.72 2.90 21.07
CA PRO A 578 50.51 3.04 22.28
C PRO A 578 50.50 1.73 23.07
N THR A 579 51.65 1.37 23.64
CA THR A 579 51.75 0.19 24.50
C THR A 579 50.91 0.36 25.75
N GLY A 580 49.96 -0.54 25.99
CA GLY A 580 49.07 -0.50 27.13
C GLY A 580 48.39 -1.85 27.37
N SER A 581 47.66 -1.98 28.48
CA SER A 581 46.97 -3.22 28.84
C SER A 581 45.46 -3.05 28.67
N GLY A 582 44.84 -3.82 27.78
CA GLY A 582 43.40 -3.76 27.53
C GLY A 582 42.91 -2.37 27.13
N ASN A 583 43.80 -1.55 26.56
CA ASN A 583 43.56 -0.15 26.29
C ASN A 583 42.83 0.12 24.97
N VAL A 584 42.68 -0.90 24.12
CA VAL A 584 41.91 -0.83 22.89
C VAL A 584 40.50 -1.33 23.15
N VAL A 585 39.52 -0.43 23.09
CA VAL A 585 38.13 -0.68 23.43
C VAL A 585 37.23 -0.29 22.26
N ALA A 586 36.20 -1.08 21.96
CA ALA A 586 35.26 -0.83 20.90
C ALA A 586 33.81 -0.86 21.39
N SER A 587 32.97 -0.02 20.77
CA SER A 587 31.52 -0.12 20.85
C SER A 587 30.96 -0.15 19.44
N TYR A 588 30.04 -1.07 19.18
CA TYR A 588 29.52 -1.31 17.84
C TYR A 588 28.17 -2.03 17.92
N ARG A 589 27.51 -2.17 16.79
CA ARG A 589 26.30 -2.98 16.68
C ARG A 589 26.56 -4.20 15.81
N PHE A 590 25.88 -5.30 16.10
CA PHE A 590 25.93 -6.50 15.26
C PHE A 590 24.52 -6.95 14.85
N GLY A 591 24.44 -7.52 13.65
CA GLY A 591 23.17 -7.87 13.01
C GLY A 591 22.82 -6.89 11.89
N ALA A 592 22.91 -7.38 10.66
CA ALA A 592 22.63 -6.66 9.42
C ALA A 592 22.25 -7.67 8.32
N GLY A 593 21.85 -7.19 7.14
CA GLY A 593 21.42 -8.04 6.03
C GLY A 593 20.00 -7.76 5.55
N ALA A 594 19.61 -8.44 4.47
CA ALA A 594 18.33 -8.27 3.78
C ALA A 594 17.12 -8.83 4.54
N ALA A 595 17.35 -9.67 5.56
CA ALA A 595 16.29 -10.25 6.38
C ALA A 595 15.39 -9.14 6.99
N SER A 596 14.16 -9.08 6.49
CA SER A 596 13.18 -8.04 6.81
C SER A 596 11.91 -8.67 7.37
N PRO A 597 11.66 -8.58 8.70
CA PRO A 597 10.42 -9.09 9.27
C PRO A 597 9.18 -8.48 8.60
N PRO A 598 8.15 -9.30 8.29
CA PRO A 598 6.92 -8.80 7.69
C PRO A 598 6.14 -7.90 8.68
N ALA A 599 5.22 -7.11 8.14
CA ALA A 599 4.26 -6.35 8.94
C ALA A 599 3.58 -7.26 9.99
N GLY A 600 3.38 -6.71 11.18
CA GLY A 600 2.79 -7.36 12.35
C GLY A 600 3.73 -8.27 13.14
N SER A 601 4.93 -8.59 12.64
CA SER A 601 5.80 -9.60 13.27
C SER A 601 6.65 -9.08 14.44
N ILE A 602 6.91 -7.77 14.52
CA ILE A 602 7.60 -7.14 15.65
C ILE A 602 6.57 -6.86 16.75
N THR A 603 6.57 -7.72 17.77
CA THR A 603 5.52 -7.77 18.80
C THR A 603 6.05 -7.69 20.23
N GLN A 604 7.36 -7.77 20.41
CA GLN A 604 8.00 -7.83 21.73
C GLN A 604 8.94 -6.67 21.96
N ILE A 605 8.93 -6.13 23.18
CA ILE A 605 9.97 -5.23 23.67
C ILE A 605 11.10 -6.13 24.20
N ALA A 606 12.30 -6.00 23.64
CA ALA A 606 13.41 -6.92 23.89
C ALA A 606 13.88 -6.91 25.36
N LYS A 607 13.85 -5.72 25.99
CA LYS A 607 14.11 -5.55 27.43
C LYS A 607 13.04 -4.62 28.00
N PRO A 608 12.40 -4.94 29.15
CA PRO A 608 11.39 -4.08 29.74
C PRO A 608 11.90 -2.65 29.96
N VAL A 609 11.12 -1.66 29.53
CA VAL A 609 11.38 -0.23 29.74
C VAL A 609 10.21 0.36 30.52
N ALA A 610 10.51 1.07 31.61
CA ALA A 610 9.47 1.66 32.46
C ALA A 610 8.60 2.65 31.66
N GLY A 611 7.29 2.48 31.73
CA GLY A 611 6.33 3.33 31.01
C GLY A 611 6.11 2.97 29.52
N LEU A 612 6.80 1.97 28.97
CA LEU A 612 6.54 1.44 27.63
C LEU A 612 5.69 0.16 27.73
N ALA A 613 4.44 0.23 27.28
CA ALA A 613 3.47 -0.86 27.44
C ALA A 613 3.49 -1.86 26.28
N LYS A 614 3.57 -1.36 25.03
CA LYS A 614 3.39 -2.21 23.83
C LYS A 614 4.08 -1.60 22.60
N VAL A 615 4.47 -2.48 21.68
CA VAL A 615 4.90 -2.15 20.31
C VAL A 615 3.89 -2.69 19.29
N ILE A 616 3.67 -1.95 18.21
CA ILE A 616 2.79 -2.28 17.09
C ILE A 616 3.55 -1.95 15.81
N SER A 617 3.61 -2.91 14.87
CA SER A 617 4.43 -2.82 13.65
C SER A 617 3.57 -3.09 12.42
N PRO A 618 2.58 -2.26 12.08
CA PRO A 618 1.66 -2.55 10.97
C PRO A 618 2.28 -2.31 9.59
N VAL A 619 3.47 -1.70 9.54
CA VAL A 619 4.34 -1.62 8.36
C VAL A 619 5.50 -2.59 8.52
N ALA A 620 5.99 -3.12 7.39
CA ALA A 620 7.16 -4.00 7.35
C ALA A 620 8.45 -3.19 7.52
N SER A 621 9.53 -3.83 7.95
CA SER A 621 10.86 -3.23 7.88
C SER A 621 11.35 -3.13 6.43
N GLY A 622 12.35 -2.30 6.18
CA GLY A 622 12.94 -2.10 4.85
C GLY A 622 14.37 -1.59 4.90
N GLY A 623 15.00 -1.42 3.74
CA GLY A 623 16.33 -0.83 3.57
C GLY A 623 17.52 -1.72 3.96
N GLY A 624 17.28 -2.92 4.51
CA GLY A 624 18.35 -3.89 4.79
C GLY A 624 18.83 -4.57 3.53
N ALA A 625 20.14 -4.85 3.45
CA ALA A 625 20.74 -5.52 2.32
C ALA A 625 21.88 -6.45 2.77
N ASP A 626 21.99 -7.62 2.17
CA ASP A 626 23.11 -8.52 2.42
C ASP A 626 24.42 -7.97 1.86
N ALA A 627 25.53 -8.49 2.39
CA ALA A 627 26.85 -8.19 1.88
C ALA A 627 26.97 -8.68 0.43
N GLU A 628 27.79 -7.99 -0.36
CA GLU A 628 27.92 -8.25 -1.78
C GLU A 628 28.32 -9.70 -2.09
N GLY A 629 27.53 -10.38 -2.92
CA GLY A 629 27.76 -11.77 -3.32
C GLY A 629 28.94 -11.91 -4.30
N ALA A 630 29.48 -13.12 -4.42
CA ALA A 630 30.62 -13.40 -5.29
C ALA A 630 30.33 -13.01 -6.76
N ASP A 631 29.14 -13.31 -7.28
CA ASP A 631 28.77 -13.02 -8.67
C ASP A 631 28.72 -11.51 -8.97
N SER A 632 28.17 -10.74 -8.05
CA SER A 632 28.17 -9.28 -8.13
C SER A 632 29.59 -8.73 -8.06
N ILE A 633 30.42 -9.25 -7.15
CA ILE A 633 31.83 -8.84 -7.04
C ILE A 633 32.58 -9.09 -8.37
N ARG A 634 32.35 -10.24 -9.03
CA ARG A 634 33.01 -10.59 -10.31
C ARG A 634 32.71 -9.61 -11.43
N THR A 635 31.52 -9.03 -11.43
CA THR A 635 31.05 -8.12 -12.49
C THR A 635 31.27 -6.66 -12.14
N LEU A 636 31.01 -6.26 -10.89
CA LEU A 636 31.08 -4.86 -10.44
C LEU A 636 32.49 -4.44 -10.05
N ALA A 637 33.32 -5.30 -9.46
CA ALA A 637 34.64 -4.88 -9.01
C ALA A 637 35.53 -4.39 -10.17
N PRO A 638 35.61 -5.07 -11.34
CA PRO A 638 36.34 -4.54 -12.49
C PRO A 638 35.75 -3.23 -13.04
N ARG A 639 34.41 -3.09 -13.03
CA ARG A 639 33.73 -1.86 -13.48
C ARG A 639 34.00 -0.70 -12.54
N SER A 640 34.06 -0.94 -11.23
CA SER A 640 34.34 0.09 -10.23
C SER A 640 35.75 0.69 -10.34
N ALA A 641 36.71 -0.05 -10.89
CA ALA A 641 38.05 0.47 -11.15
C ALA A 641 38.06 1.54 -12.27
N LEU A 642 37.04 1.54 -13.14
CA LEU A 642 36.87 2.56 -14.19
C LEU A 642 36.21 3.84 -13.66
N LEU A 643 35.39 3.74 -12.60
CA LEU A 643 34.74 4.87 -11.94
C LEU A 643 35.77 5.85 -11.34
N LEU A 644 36.91 5.35 -10.84
CA LEU A 644 37.96 6.16 -10.20
C LEU A 644 37.45 7.13 -9.11
N GLY A 645 36.32 6.79 -8.47
CA GLY A 645 35.69 7.59 -7.42
C GLY A 645 34.79 8.74 -7.91
N ARG A 646 34.54 8.89 -9.21
CA ARG A 646 33.62 9.90 -9.77
C ARG A 646 32.74 9.34 -10.88
N ALA A 647 31.47 9.74 -10.93
CA ALA A 647 30.58 9.32 -12.01
C ALA A 647 30.57 10.34 -13.16
N ILE A 648 31.02 9.90 -14.35
CA ILE A 648 31.15 10.73 -15.56
C ILE A 648 30.34 10.14 -16.73
N SER A 649 30.56 8.87 -17.07
CA SER A 649 29.82 8.18 -18.14
C SER A 649 28.52 7.57 -17.64
N ILE A 650 27.60 7.23 -18.54
CA ILE A 650 26.35 6.54 -18.17
C ILE A 650 26.62 5.22 -17.45
N GLU A 651 27.63 4.48 -17.89
CA GLU A 651 28.07 3.25 -17.24
C GLU A 651 28.59 3.50 -15.82
N ASP A 652 29.23 4.66 -15.57
CA ASP A 652 29.65 5.06 -14.23
C ASP A 652 28.45 5.32 -13.32
N PHE A 653 27.43 6.03 -13.81
CA PHE A 653 26.19 6.28 -13.07
C PHE A 653 25.47 4.97 -12.73
N GLU A 654 25.41 4.03 -13.68
CA GLU A 654 24.82 2.72 -13.45
C GLU A 654 25.61 1.91 -12.41
N VAL A 655 26.93 1.88 -12.49
CA VAL A 655 27.79 1.16 -11.51
C VAL A 655 27.69 1.79 -10.12
N ALA A 656 27.68 3.11 -10.04
CA ALA A 656 27.50 3.81 -8.77
C ALA A 656 26.11 3.53 -8.16
N ALA A 657 25.06 3.46 -8.99
CA ALA A 657 23.73 3.05 -8.55
C ALA A 657 23.72 1.58 -8.07
N LEU A 658 24.24 0.63 -8.87
CA LEU A 658 24.31 -0.80 -8.53
C LEU A 658 25.11 -1.09 -7.25
N THR A 659 26.17 -0.32 -6.99
CA THR A 659 26.96 -0.48 -5.77
C THR A 659 26.32 0.20 -4.56
N THR A 660 25.16 0.85 -4.71
CA THR A 660 24.47 1.50 -3.60
C THR A 660 23.71 0.44 -2.79
N PRO A 661 23.84 0.41 -1.46
CA PRO A 661 23.12 -0.55 -0.64
C PRO A 661 21.61 -0.47 -0.82
N GLY A 662 20.97 -1.64 -0.87
CA GLY A 662 19.52 -1.76 -1.07
C GLY A 662 19.09 -1.76 -2.53
N VAL A 663 19.99 -1.48 -3.47
CA VAL A 663 19.74 -1.62 -4.91
C VAL A 663 19.88 -3.09 -5.31
N ILE A 664 18.85 -3.62 -5.97
CA ILE A 664 18.81 -4.96 -6.56
C ILE A 664 19.33 -4.89 -7.99
N THR A 665 18.83 -3.94 -8.77
CA THR A 665 19.30 -3.64 -10.13
C THR A 665 19.09 -2.16 -10.43
N ALA A 666 19.89 -1.62 -11.35
CA ALA A 666 19.80 -0.25 -11.79
C ALA A 666 20.12 -0.17 -13.29
N HIS A 667 19.54 0.83 -13.93
CA HIS A 667 19.85 1.17 -15.31
C HIS A 667 19.95 2.69 -15.42
N ALA A 668 20.98 3.16 -16.13
CA ALA A 668 21.14 4.58 -16.42
C ALA A 668 21.10 4.82 -17.93
N ASP A 669 20.48 5.91 -18.35
CA ASP A 669 20.51 6.38 -19.74
C ASP A 669 20.35 7.91 -19.81
N TRP A 670 20.58 8.48 -20.99
CA TRP A 670 20.24 9.87 -21.27
C TRP A 670 18.75 10.03 -21.54
N SER A 671 18.13 11.00 -20.88
CA SER A 671 16.75 11.39 -21.14
C SER A 671 16.62 12.90 -21.32
N TRP A 672 15.49 13.35 -21.89
CA TRP A 672 15.18 14.76 -22.07
C TRP A 672 14.19 15.23 -21.00
N GLU A 673 14.61 16.18 -20.14
CA GLU A 673 13.75 16.78 -19.12
C GLU A 673 12.90 17.90 -19.74
N ASN A 674 11.64 17.61 -20.07
CA ASN A 674 10.74 18.57 -20.74
C ASN A 674 10.48 19.85 -19.93
N VAL A 675 10.49 19.78 -18.59
CA VAL A 675 10.19 20.97 -17.76
C VAL A 675 11.32 21.98 -17.81
N ARG A 676 12.58 21.52 -17.77
CA ARG A 676 13.77 22.38 -17.78
C ARG A 676 14.45 22.47 -19.16
N GLN A 677 13.94 21.75 -20.16
CA GLN A 677 14.41 21.72 -21.55
C GLN A 677 15.91 21.42 -21.66
N ARG A 678 16.37 20.36 -21.00
CA ARG A 678 17.79 19.95 -20.97
C ARG A 678 17.95 18.43 -20.95
N PRO A 679 19.09 17.88 -21.41
CA PRO A 679 19.42 16.48 -21.17
C PRO A 679 19.65 16.24 -19.68
N VAL A 680 19.23 15.08 -19.19
CA VAL A 680 19.39 14.61 -17.81
C VAL A 680 19.91 13.18 -17.83
N VAL A 681 20.76 12.84 -16.86
CA VAL A 681 21.08 11.43 -16.59
C VAL A 681 19.91 10.84 -15.84
N LYS A 682 19.16 9.95 -16.50
CA LYS A 682 18.01 9.27 -15.91
C LYS A 682 18.47 7.92 -15.37
N VAL A 683 18.19 7.66 -14.10
CA VAL A 683 18.59 6.42 -13.41
C VAL A 683 17.35 5.75 -12.82
N TRP A 684 17.04 4.57 -13.32
CA TRP A 684 15.99 3.72 -12.77
C TRP A 684 16.59 2.69 -11.83
N VAL A 685 15.96 2.49 -10.68
CA VAL A 685 16.43 1.53 -9.68
C VAL A 685 15.32 0.61 -9.21
N VAL A 686 15.65 -0.65 -8.97
CA VAL A 686 14.81 -1.60 -8.25
C VAL A 686 15.48 -1.86 -6.90
N GLY A 687 14.72 -1.76 -5.80
CA GLY A 687 15.23 -2.00 -4.46
C GLY A 687 14.16 -1.79 -3.39
N GLY A 688 14.58 -1.60 -2.14
CA GLY A 688 13.66 -1.25 -1.05
C GLY A 688 13.06 0.15 -1.22
N ALA A 689 11.91 0.40 -0.61
CA ALA A 689 11.23 1.69 -0.69
C ALA A 689 12.16 2.87 -0.30
N GLY A 690 12.18 3.91 -1.14
CA GLY A 690 12.98 5.12 -0.92
C GLY A 690 14.44 5.00 -1.37
N VAL A 691 14.84 3.88 -1.96
CA VAL A 691 16.23 3.67 -2.42
C VAL A 691 16.65 4.66 -3.51
N ALA A 692 15.72 5.10 -4.37
CA ALA A 692 15.99 6.07 -5.42
C ALA A 692 16.54 7.40 -4.88
N GLY A 693 16.01 7.87 -3.74
CA GLY A 693 16.52 9.08 -3.09
C GLY A 693 17.96 8.90 -2.58
N THR A 694 18.26 7.74 -1.97
CA THR A 694 19.62 7.42 -1.50
C THR A 694 20.61 7.33 -2.65
N VAL A 695 20.19 6.74 -3.77
CA VAL A 695 20.99 6.67 -5.00
C VAL A 695 21.22 8.07 -5.56
N ALA A 696 20.17 8.90 -5.66
CA ALA A 696 20.29 10.28 -6.14
C ALA A 696 21.30 11.09 -5.31
N GLU A 697 21.21 11.05 -3.98
CA GLU A 697 22.14 11.73 -3.07
C GLU A 697 23.59 11.27 -3.29
N ARG A 698 23.81 9.96 -3.46
CA ARG A 698 25.14 9.41 -3.73
C ARG A 698 25.67 9.86 -5.09
N LEU A 699 24.85 9.79 -6.14
CA LEU A 699 25.26 10.17 -7.49
C LEU A 699 25.64 11.66 -7.54
N VAL A 700 24.83 12.54 -6.94
CA VAL A 700 25.15 13.96 -6.80
C VAL A 700 26.48 14.17 -6.06
N ALA A 701 26.77 13.39 -5.02
CA ALA A 701 27.99 13.50 -4.23
C ALA A 701 29.27 13.12 -4.99
N ILE A 702 29.18 12.26 -6.01
CA ILE A 702 30.34 11.76 -6.78
C ILE A 702 30.38 12.27 -8.22
N SER A 703 29.42 13.09 -8.62
CA SER A 703 29.35 13.74 -9.94
C SER A 703 29.75 15.21 -9.85
N GLU A 704 29.81 15.89 -10.99
CA GLU A 704 30.01 17.33 -11.01
C GLU A 704 28.78 18.05 -10.41
N PRO A 705 28.95 19.12 -9.61
CA PRO A 705 27.86 19.75 -8.84
C PRO A 705 26.62 20.16 -9.66
N ASP A 706 26.80 20.49 -10.93
CA ASP A 706 25.74 20.94 -11.83
C ASP A 706 25.20 19.84 -12.76
N THR A 707 25.65 18.59 -12.61
CA THR A 707 25.16 17.48 -13.43
C THR A 707 23.67 17.25 -13.17
N PRO A 708 22.80 17.36 -14.20
CA PRO A 708 21.38 17.08 -14.04
C PRO A 708 21.17 15.57 -13.90
N ILE A 709 20.71 15.14 -12.73
CA ILE A 709 20.43 13.73 -12.41
C ILE A 709 18.97 13.61 -12.00
N ASP A 710 18.28 12.62 -12.54
CA ASP A 710 16.91 12.26 -12.21
C ASP A 710 16.89 10.75 -11.89
N CYS A 711 16.56 10.41 -10.65
CA CYS A 711 16.55 9.02 -10.20
C CYS A 711 15.16 8.66 -9.69
N GLU A 712 14.61 7.55 -10.19
CA GLU A 712 13.28 7.06 -9.81
C GLU A 712 13.26 5.54 -9.63
N GLU A 713 12.28 5.06 -8.88
CA GLU A 713 12.03 3.63 -8.76
C GLU A 713 11.45 3.09 -10.08
N ALA A 714 11.98 1.96 -10.56
CA ALA A 714 11.51 1.33 -11.78
C ALA A 714 10.11 0.72 -11.58
N THR A 715 9.28 0.78 -12.62
CA THR A 715 7.90 0.28 -12.56
C THR A 715 7.86 -1.23 -12.80
N ALA A 716 7.26 -1.99 -11.89
CA ALA A 716 7.05 -3.42 -12.06
C ALA A 716 5.92 -3.69 -13.07
N VAL A 717 6.19 -4.56 -14.04
CA VAL A 717 5.22 -5.05 -15.02
C VAL A 717 4.92 -6.51 -14.72
N SER A 718 3.72 -6.77 -14.20
CA SER A 718 3.25 -8.14 -13.98
C SER A 718 2.85 -8.80 -15.29
N ALA A 719 3.32 -10.02 -15.51
CA ALA A 719 2.94 -10.87 -16.64
C ALA A 719 3.00 -12.35 -16.26
N THR A 720 2.29 -13.20 -17.00
CA THR A 720 2.29 -14.66 -16.80
C THR A 720 3.16 -15.32 -17.87
N LEU A 721 4.14 -16.12 -17.44
CA LEU A 721 5.00 -16.90 -18.33
C LEU A 721 4.73 -18.40 -18.11
N THR A 722 4.41 -19.14 -19.17
CA THR A 722 4.23 -20.60 -19.11
C THR A 722 5.20 -21.28 -20.05
N ILE A 723 5.97 -22.25 -19.55
CA ILE A 723 7.01 -22.97 -20.30
C ILE A 723 6.69 -24.46 -20.29
N ASP A 724 6.52 -25.04 -21.47
CA ASP A 724 6.33 -26.47 -21.68
C ASP A 724 7.62 -27.12 -22.14
N LEU A 725 8.13 -28.07 -21.36
CA LEU A 725 9.41 -28.75 -21.58
C LEU A 725 9.23 -30.20 -22.06
N GLU A 726 10.22 -30.68 -22.79
CA GLU A 726 10.43 -32.09 -23.07
C GLU A 726 11.59 -32.58 -22.20
N LEU A 727 11.35 -33.62 -21.40
CA LEU A 727 12.29 -34.10 -20.39
C LEU A 727 12.92 -35.44 -20.79
N ASP A 728 14.14 -35.69 -20.32
CA ASP A 728 14.81 -36.99 -20.50
C ASP A 728 14.03 -38.08 -19.74
N PRO A 729 13.47 -39.11 -20.43
CA PRO A 729 12.68 -40.16 -19.78
C PRO A 729 13.50 -41.03 -18.81
N ALA A 730 14.84 -40.97 -18.86
CA ALA A 730 15.71 -41.65 -17.91
C ALA A 730 15.83 -40.93 -16.55
N ARG A 731 15.28 -39.70 -16.42
CA ARG A 731 15.31 -38.90 -15.19
C ARG A 731 13.93 -38.76 -14.56
N VAL A 732 13.92 -38.49 -13.26
CA VAL A 732 12.69 -38.24 -12.51
C VAL A 732 12.15 -36.84 -12.87
N ALA A 733 11.04 -36.80 -13.62
CA ALA A 733 10.47 -35.55 -14.15
C ALA A 733 10.26 -34.46 -13.08
N THR A 734 9.75 -34.82 -11.90
CA THR A 734 9.52 -33.86 -10.80
C THR A 734 10.80 -33.23 -10.28
N ALA A 735 11.91 -33.98 -10.25
CA ALA A 735 13.21 -33.44 -9.83
C ALA A 735 13.79 -32.48 -10.87
N VAL A 736 13.62 -32.78 -12.16
CA VAL A 736 14.06 -31.89 -13.25
C VAL A 736 13.24 -30.61 -13.24
N LEU A 737 11.91 -30.70 -13.13
CA LEU A 737 11.04 -29.52 -13.03
C LEU A 737 11.38 -28.65 -11.82
N ALA A 738 11.62 -29.25 -10.64
CA ALA A 738 12.06 -28.51 -9.47
C ALA A 738 13.41 -27.80 -9.71
N SER A 739 14.36 -28.46 -10.37
CA SER A 739 15.66 -27.87 -10.71
C SER A 739 15.52 -26.72 -11.71
N VAL A 740 14.63 -26.84 -12.70
CA VAL A 740 14.34 -25.74 -13.64
C VAL A 740 13.67 -24.57 -12.92
N GLN A 741 12.72 -24.85 -12.05
CA GLN A 741 11.98 -23.82 -11.34
C GLN A 741 12.90 -23.06 -10.37
N ASP A 742 13.80 -23.75 -9.68
CA ASP A 742 14.86 -23.14 -8.87
C ASP A 742 15.84 -22.33 -9.73
N ALA A 743 16.27 -22.86 -10.88
CA ALA A 743 17.17 -22.14 -11.79
C ALA A 743 16.54 -20.86 -12.39
N LEU A 744 15.22 -20.82 -12.56
CA LEU A 744 14.51 -19.66 -13.09
C LEU A 744 14.11 -18.66 -12.00
N LEU A 745 13.67 -19.14 -10.83
CA LEU A 745 12.94 -18.35 -9.82
C LEU A 745 13.51 -18.45 -8.40
N GLY A 746 14.53 -19.29 -8.17
CA GLY A 746 15.24 -19.38 -6.90
C GLY A 746 15.95 -18.07 -6.56
N ASN A 747 16.73 -18.05 -5.47
CA ASN A 747 17.34 -16.82 -4.96
C ASN A 747 18.23 -16.08 -5.96
N ASP A 748 18.83 -16.80 -6.91
CA ASP A 748 19.64 -16.27 -8.01
C ASP A 748 19.03 -16.61 -9.39
N GLY A 749 17.71 -16.82 -9.42
CA GLY A 749 16.97 -17.29 -10.59
C GLY A 749 17.11 -16.36 -11.80
N TRP A 750 17.23 -16.94 -12.99
CA TRP A 750 17.46 -16.18 -14.23
C TRP A 750 16.37 -15.14 -14.56
N LEU A 751 15.12 -15.37 -14.12
CA LEU A 751 13.99 -14.46 -14.34
C LEU A 751 13.82 -13.40 -13.25
N LEU A 752 14.71 -13.36 -12.25
CA LEU A 752 14.67 -12.29 -11.24
C LEU A 752 15.05 -10.94 -11.86
N PRO A 753 14.52 -9.82 -11.34
CA PRO A 753 14.86 -8.48 -11.82
C PRO A 753 16.37 -8.17 -11.80
N ALA A 754 17.10 -8.75 -10.84
CA ALA A 754 18.56 -8.64 -10.74
C ALA A 754 19.29 -9.17 -12.00
N ASN A 755 18.73 -10.19 -12.65
CA ASN A 755 19.33 -10.88 -13.79
C ASN A 755 18.74 -10.44 -15.13
N LEU A 756 17.43 -10.16 -15.19
CA LEU A 756 16.79 -9.63 -16.40
C LEU A 756 17.20 -8.17 -16.64
N GLY A 757 17.23 -7.33 -15.59
CA GLY A 757 17.52 -5.91 -15.69
C GLY A 757 16.29 -5.04 -16.02
N ILE A 758 16.46 -3.73 -15.88
CA ILE A 758 15.46 -2.71 -16.21
C ILE A 758 15.57 -2.37 -17.70
N ASP A 759 14.42 -2.17 -18.35
CA ASP A 759 14.30 -1.90 -19.79
C ASP A 759 14.92 -2.99 -20.69
N GLN A 760 15.14 -4.18 -20.14
CA GLN A 760 15.71 -5.31 -20.87
C GLN A 760 14.61 -6.23 -21.39
N PRO A 761 14.66 -6.63 -22.69
CA PRO A 761 13.69 -7.53 -23.24
C PRO A 761 13.91 -8.97 -22.74
N LEU A 762 12.82 -9.66 -22.43
CA LEU A 762 12.81 -11.11 -22.28
C LEU A 762 12.94 -11.73 -23.68
N LEU A 763 14.16 -12.07 -24.07
CA LEU A 763 14.45 -12.68 -25.36
C LEU A 763 14.23 -14.20 -25.32
N ARG A 764 13.63 -14.74 -26.39
CA ARG A 764 13.32 -16.16 -26.50
C ARG A 764 14.59 -17.02 -26.66
N SER A 765 15.58 -16.55 -27.42
CA SER A 765 16.79 -17.35 -27.67
C SER A 765 17.68 -17.57 -26.44
N PRO A 766 18.00 -16.56 -25.59
CA PRO A 766 18.73 -16.80 -24.35
C PRO A 766 17.95 -17.68 -23.38
N LEU A 767 16.62 -17.50 -23.27
CA LEU A 767 15.77 -18.34 -22.44
C LEU A 767 15.82 -19.81 -22.89
N LEU A 768 15.71 -20.08 -24.20
CA LEU A 768 15.82 -21.43 -24.75
C LEU A 768 17.21 -22.03 -24.48
N ALA A 769 18.28 -21.28 -24.74
CA ALA A 769 19.64 -21.75 -24.49
C ALA A 769 19.88 -22.06 -23.02
N PHE A 770 19.37 -21.22 -22.11
CA PHE A 770 19.44 -21.42 -20.68
C PHE A 770 18.70 -22.71 -20.26
N LEU A 771 17.45 -22.88 -20.69
CA LEU A 771 16.66 -24.07 -20.37
C LEU A 771 17.32 -25.37 -20.86
N LEU A 772 17.87 -25.36 -22.08
CA LEU A 772 18.56 -26.52 -22.67
C LEU A 772 19.92 -26.81 -22.00
N SER A 773 20.48 -25.89 -21.22
CA SER A 773 21.68 -26.13 -20.43
C SER A 773 21.40 -26.94 -19.17
N ILE A 774 20.14 -27.01 -18.72
CA ILE A 774 19.74 -27.68 -17.49
C ILE A 774 19.69 -29.18 -17.74
N THR A 775 20.42 -29.94 -16.93
CA THR A 775 20.56 -31.38 -17.14
C THR A 775 19.22 -32.11 -16.96
N GLY A 776 18.75 -32.76 -18.02
CA GLY A 776 17.47 -33.47 -18.05
C GLY A 776 16.38 -32.78 -18.87
N VAL A 777 16.63 -31.56 -19.34
CA VAL A 777 15.81 -30.90 -20.37
C VAL A 777 16.36 -31.27 -21.74
N ILE A 778 15.56 -31.92 -22.58
CA ILE A 778 15.94 -32.32 -23.95
C ILE A 778 15.32 -31.41 -25.02
N GLY A 779 14.26 -30.69 -24.69
CA GLY A 779 13.58 -29.79 -25.60
C GLY A 779 12.65 -28.80 -24.91
N VAL A 780 12.25 -27.76 -25.63
CA VAL A 780 11.22 -26.80 -25.20
C VAL A 780 10.09 -26.84 -26.23
N ARG A 781 8.92 -27.33 -25.81
CA ARG A 781 7.75 -27.52 -26.68
C ARG A 781 6.96 -26.23 -26.88
N GLY A 782 6.90 -25.39 -25.86
CA GLY A 782 6.08 -24.18 -25.88
C GLY A 782 6.57 -23.14 -24.88
N ILE A 783 6.46 -21.88 -25.27
CA ILE A 783 6.59 -20.73 -24.37
C ILE A 783 5.38 -19.85 -24.62
N HIS A 784 4.62 -19.53 -23.58
CA HIS A 784 3.42 -18.72 -23.65
C HIS A 784 3.57 -17.49 -22.75
N TRP A 785 3.19 -16.33 -23.28
CA TRP A 785 3.16 -15.04 -22.60
C TRP A 785 1.71 -14.58 -22.44
N ASN A 786 1.26 -14.38 -21.20
CA ASN A 786 -0.13 -14.04 -20.86
C ASN A 786 -1.14 -14.99 -21.51
N GLY A 787 -0.82 -16.29 -21.54
CA GLY A 787 -1.66 -17.35 -22.12
C GLY A 787 -1.61 -17.48 -23.65
N SER A 788 -0.87 -16.61 -24.36
CA SER A 788 -0.69 -16.67 -25.81
C SER A 788 0.70 -17.18 -26.19
N PRO A 789 0.88 -17.97 -27.27
CA PRO A 789 2.20 -18.43 -27.69
C PRO A 789 3.15 -17.25 -27.97
N LEU A 790 4.36 -17.28 -27.39
CA LEU A 790 5.41 -16.30 -27.62
C LEU A 790 6.11 -16.60 -28.95
N ILE A 791 5.52 -16.11 -30.05
CA ILE A 791 6.01 -16.35 -31.42
C ILE A 791 7.13 -15.36 -31.80
N GLY A 792 7.11 -14.15 -31.23
CA GLY A 792 8.12 -13.11 -31.47
C GLY A 792 9.49 -13.43 -30.87
N TYR A 793 10.48 -12.59 -31.19
CA TYR A 793 11.86 -12.74 -30.68
C TYR A 793 11.98 -12.48 -29.17
N GLY A 794 11.08 -11.68 -28.60
CA GLY A 794 11.02 -11.37 -27.18
C GLY A 794 9.93 -10.36 -26.83
N VAL A 795 9.82 -10.01 -25.56
CA VAL A 795 8.88 -8.99 -25.03
C VAL A 795 9.69 -7.97 -24.23
N ALA A 796 9.43 -6.68 -24.42
CA ALA A 796 10.06 -5.61 -23.65
C ALA A 796 9.11 -5.07 -22.58
N PRO A 797 9.59 -4.71 -21.37
CA PRO A 797 8.77 -4.15 -20.31
C PRO A 797 8.42 -2.67 -20.58
N GLY A 798 9.24 -1.98 -21.38
CA GLY A 798 9.16 -0.55 -21.64
C GLY A 798 10.15 0.24 -20.79
N VAL A 799 10.37 1.50 -21.19
CA VAL A 799 11.34 2.40 -20.54
C VAL A 799 11.04 2.54 -19.06
N GLY A 800 12.08 2.43 -18.23
CA GLY A 800 11.96 2.56 -16.77
C GLY A 800 11.14 1.46 -16.10
N SER A 801 10.88 0.36 -16.80
CA SER A 801 10.06 -0.75 -16.31
C SER A 801 10.84 -2.07 -16.31
N TYR A 802 10.43 -3.00 -15.46
CA TYR A 802 11.01 -4.35 -15.39
C TYR A 802 9.91 -5.40 -15.24
N PHE A 803 10.20 -6.65 -15.64
CA PHE A 803 9.24 -7.74 -15.45
C PHE A 803 9.30 -8.31 -14.03
N ASP A 804 8.15 -8.41 -13.37
CA ASP A 804 7.99 -9.19 -12.15
C ASP A 804 7.27 -10.51 -12.49
N LEU A 805 8.06 -11.58 -12.61
CA LEU A 805 7.61 -12.90 -13.04
C LEU A 805 7.70 -13.97 -11.94
N ALA A 806 8.16 -13.58 -10.74
CA ALA A 806 8.54 -14.53 -9.69
C ALA A 806 7.37 -15.41 -9.21
N THR A 807 6.16 -14.85 -9.19
CA THR A 807 4.95 -15.53 -8.66
C THR A 807 4.00 -16.02 -9.75
N THR A 808 4.27 -15.69 -11.01
CA THR A 808 3.36 -15.91 -12.16
C THR A 808 3.97 -16.82 -13.23
N THR A 809 5.21 -17.28 -13.02
CA THR A 809 5.86 -18.22 -13.93
C THR A 809 5.48 -19.66 -13.62
N THR A 810 5.11 -20.42 -14.64
CA THR A 810 4.70 -21.83 -14.55
C THR A 810 5.54 -22.68 -15.50
N VAL A 811 6.04 -23.81 -15.00
CA VAL A 811 6.84 -24.76 -15.79
C VAL A 811 6.18 -26.13 -15.75
N THR A 812 5.94 -26.68 -16.92
CA THR A 812 5.30 -27.99 -17.15
C THR A 812 6.23 -28.84 -18.01
N GLY A 813 6.18 -30.16 -17.86
CA GLY A 813 7.00 -31.05 -18.66
C GLY A 813 6.53 -32.49 -18.60
N SER A 814 6.76 -33.23 -19.69
CA SER A 814 6.40 -34.64 -19.84
C SER A 814 7.57 -35.47 -20.35
#